data_AF-A0A0C3CVP9-F1
#
_entry.id   AF-A0A0C3CVP9-F1
#
_cell.length_a   1.000
_cell.length_b   1.000
_cell.length_c   1.000
_cell.angle_alpha   90.00
_cell.angle_beta   90.00
_cell.angle_gamma   90.00
#
_symmetry.space_group_name_H-M   'P 1'
#
loop_
_entity.id
_entity.type
_entity.pdbx_description
1 polymer ?
#
loop_
_entity_poly.entity_id
_entity_poly.type
_entity_poly.pdbx_seq_one_letter_code
_entity_poly.pdbx_strand_id
1 'polypeptide(L)'
;MELSPTEAKFRILQLRDDERAASAELPPRPITGLFKAVCSTDLLFLIDTTGSMSRHINAAKTQVKSIIKDIRASFLNQADVRIAVVAYKDHSDKPNIQFLDFTSSATRVRWFLGQLTACGGGDPPEDVLGGLRQALNATWMHQTRCIIHIADAPPHGRALQVPCEMTDAYPEPGSEPHGLTHQPLLKLMLRLNINYALLRINRSTDFMAFTFFEAYAAASGGCKLHKANMFYKRACVLTEDSKHSVRAGLLFEEFELGTTFNALQHLVVKMVTTSASRTAVRSSSSTSRMGKAANRKLDTNLTAIEEDEDVDGLQLELIPPKWEVPGWLNEMLNVEGFSPDVVVHGAGTLNDMMAHDDNIKMSITELSIRKRLRPFAQGTLRVASYARTTASTNQFVVKSFKRGGKRLAHLAEGMRCQALCKAFALEFNSLVGEKLSVDFIVTTCLKRKSVIPSGEECISLEPFIEGTYVKYNNNCGYVNEDSTHNEFNKAAQAFSHFTFERSQGSFLVSDLQGVGRLLTDPAIHTLDPERFKLAETNLGKEGFKFFFATHVCNDICSKLGLKSKASMVVSGRFKFRERWPSVDDIVCCSNKLCGMIVRLASAHKSDNWPGYHWCYTCWPQLFSFMSKRICVAPGPHHEFVASEFFHESQGQLTPRKCPKHRETVSMAVEIGGSNWDGLKFEKKKKSFFELRQRGGKERCCGL
;
A
#
# COMPACT_ATOMS: atom_id res chain seq x y z
N MET A 1 -29.42 17.35 21.87
CA MET A 1 -30.71 16.69 21.58
C MET A 1 -30.33 15.32 21.00
N GLU A 2 -30.96 14.21 21.40
CA GLU A 2 -30.65 12.91 20.78
C GLU A 2 -31.07 12.98 19.29
N LEU A 3 -30.19 12.53 18.38
CA LEU A 3 -30.46 12.56 16.93
C LEU A 3 -31.66 11.66 16.62
N SER A 4 -32.64 12.15 15.86
CA SER A 4 -33.77 11.31 15.47
C SER A 4 -33.36 10.27 14.41
N PRO A 5 -34.00 9.08 14.35
CA PRO A 5 -33.73 8.10 13.30
C PRO A 5 -33.94 8.65 11.88
N THR A 6 -34.89 9.58 11.70
CA THR A 6 -35.16 10.25 10.43
C THR A 6 -34.02 11.17 10.02
N GLU A 7 -33.53 12.00 10.95
CA GLU A 7 -32.37 12.86 10.71
C GLU A 7 -31.12 12.02 10.42
N ALA A 8 -30.97 10.88 11.10
CA ALA A 8 -29.86 9.99 10.86
C ALA A 8 -29.85 9.41 9.44
N LYS A 9 -31.01 8.94 8.96
CA LYS A 9 -31.17 8.48 7.57
C LYS A 9 -30.91 9.60 6.56
N PHE A 10 -31.41 10.81 6.84
CA PHE A 10 -31.20 11.96 5.96
C PHE A 10 -29.72 12.31 5.79
N ARG A 11 -28.94 12.35 6.88
CA ARG A 11 -27.50 12.66 6.82
C ARG A 11 -26.70 11.59 6.06
N ILE A 12 -27.06 10.32 6.18
CA ILE A 12 -26.43 9.24 5.40
C ILE A 12 -26.75 9.39 3.90
N LEU A 13 -28.00 9.75 3.56
CA LEU A 13 -28.38 10.03 2.17
C LEU A 13 -27.62 11.24 1.60
N GLN A 14 -27.48 12.32 2.38
CA GLN A 14 -26.71 13.49 1.98
C GLN A 14 -25.26 13.14 1.69
N LEU A 15 -24.60 12.37 2.57
CA LEU A 15 -23.22 11.91 2.34
C LEU A 15 -23.11 11.13 1.03
N ARG A 16 -24.09 10.26 0.74
CA ARG A 16 -24.11 9.48 -0.50
C ARG A 16 -24.22 10.37 -1.73
N ASP A 17 -25.03 11.41 -1.69
CA ASP A 17 -25.15 12.36 -2.79
C ASP A 17 -23.87 13.18 -2.97
N ASP A 18 -23.23 13.58 -1.86
CA ASP A 18 -21.93 14.26 -1.88
C ASP A 18 -20.82 13.37 -2.48
N GLU A 19 -20.82 12.06 -2.19
CA GLU A 19 -19.90 11.08 -2.77
C GLU A 19 -20.09 10.92 -4.28
N ARG A 20 -21.34 10.86 -4.75
CA ARG A 20 -21.65 10.80 -6.19
C ARG A 20 -21.24 12.08 -6.90
N ALA A 21 -21.51 13.24 -6.29
CA ALA A 21 -21.10 14.53 -6.84
C ALA A 21 -19.57 14.62 -6.94
N ALA A 22 -18.84 14.29 -5.87
CA ALA A 22 -17.38 14.24 -5.87
C ALA A 22 -16.84 13.26 -6.94
N SER A 23 -17.49 12.11 -7.10
CA SER A 23 -17.10 11.10 -8.09
C SER A 23 -17.35 11.54 -9.54
N ALA A 24 -18.37 12.38 -9.77
CA ALA A 24 -18.69 12.94 -11.08
C ALA A 24 -17.78 14.12 -11.45
N GLU A 25 -17.27 14.86 -10.46
CA GLU A 25 -16.30 15.95 -10.65
C GLU A 25 -14.89 15.43 -11.04
N LEU A 26 -14.58 14.16 -10.79
CA LEU A 26 -13.26 13.59 -11.05
C LEU A 26 -13.00 13.39 -12.56
N PRO A 27 -11.83 13.82 -13.07
CA PRO A 27 -11.43 13.50 -14.43
C PRO A 27 -11.21 11.98 -14.60
N PRO A 28 -11.46 11.41 -15.78
CA PRO A 28 -11.17 10.01 -16.05
C PRO A 28 -9.68 9.75 -15.86
N ARG A 29 -9.33 8.80 -14.98
CA ARG A 29 -7.95 8.42 -14.70
C ARG A 29 -7.48 7.43 -15.77
N PRO A 30 -6.51 7.75 -16.65
CA PRO A 30 -5.98 6.81 -17.63
C PRO A 30 -5.07 5.75 -16.98
N ILE A 31 -5.65 4.84 -16.20
CA ILE A 31 -4.92 3.74 -15.56
C ILE A 31 -4.61 2.63 -16.60
N THR A 32 -5.34 2.59 -17.71
CA THR A 32 -5.15 1.56 -18.74
C THR A 32 -3.73 1.57 -19.29
N GLY A 33 -3.06 0.42 -19.22
CA GLY A 33 -1.68 0.27 -19.69
C GLY A 33 -0.62 0.75 -18.70
N LEU A 34 -0.99 1.16 -17.48
CA LEU A 34 -0.05 1.57 -16.43
C LEU A 34 0.97 0.48 -16.13
N PHE A 35 0.53 -0.78 -15.97
CA PHE A 35 1.44 -1.91 -15.74
C PHE A 35 2.47 -2.04 -16.88
N LYS A 36 2.01 -1.93 -18.13
CA LYS A 36 2.91 -1.97 -19.28
C LYS A 36 3.90 -0.80 -19.26
N ALA A 37 3.44 0.42 -19.03
CA ALA A 37 4.28 1.61 -19.03
C ALA A 37 5.37 1.55 -17.94
N VAL A 38 5.00 1.09 -16.75
CA VAL A 38 5.88 0.97 -15.59
C VAL A 38 6.84 -0.21 -15.70
N CYS A 39 6.37 -1.39 -16.11
CA CYS A 39 7.23 -2.58 -16.16
C CYS A 39 8.07 -2.66 -17.44
N SER A 40 7.77 -1.85 -18.48
CA SER A 40 8.63 -1.78 -19.66
C SER A 40 9.99 -1.22 -19.25
N THR A 41 11.04 -1.96 -19.59
CA THR A 41 12.37 -1.80 -19.01
C THR A 41 13.43 -1.65 -20.09
N ASP A 42 14.28 -0.65 -19.89
CA ASP A 42 15.58 -0.54 -20.55
C ASP A 42 16.65 -1.13 -19.64
N LEU A 43 17.27 -2.21 -20.09
CA LEU A 43 18.31 -2.92 -19.38
C LEU A 43 19.64 -2.78 -20.11
N LEU A 44 20.62 -2.14 -19.50
CA LEU A 44 21.96 -2.01 -20.05
C LEU A 44 22.94 -2.88 -19.26
N PHE A 45 23.65 -3.77 -19.95
CA PHE A 45 24.79 -4.47 -19.38
C PHE A 45 26.06 -3.66 -19.60
N LEU A 46 26.70 -3.26 -18.52
CA LEU A 46 28.04 -2.68 -18.54
C LEU A 46 29.01 -3.78 -18.13
N ILE A 47 29.90 -4.18 -19.03
CA ILE A 47 30.70 -5.41 -18.88
C ILE A 47 32.18 -5.10 -19.08
N ASP A 48 32.97 -5.49 -18.10
CA ASP A 48 34.42 -5.61 -18.23
C ASP A 48 34.79 -6.75 -19.19
N THR A 49 35.62 -6.45 -20.19
CA THR A 49 36.07 -7.40 -21.21
C THR A 49 37.58 -7.65 -21.25
N THR A 50 38.25 -7.51 -20.11
CA THR A 50 39.66 -7.88 -19.95
C THR A 50 39.86 -9.38 -19.78
N GLY A 51 41.11 -9.85 -19.78
CA GLY A 51 41.44 -11.28 -19.83
C GLY A 51 40.80 -12.13 -18.72
N SER A 52 40.72 -11.60 -17.49
CA SER A 52 40.15 -12.26 -16.32
C SER A 52 38.64 -12.54 -16.46
N MET A 53 37.95 -11.75 -17.28
CA MET A 53 36.49 -11.80 -17.45
C MET A 53 35.99 -12.90 -18.40
N SER A 54 36.89 -13.68 -19.00
CA SER A 54 36.59 -14.75 -19.96
C SER A 54 35.46 -15.70 -19.52
N ARG A 55 35.47 -16.13 -18.26
CA ARG A 55 34.48 -17.08 -17.71
C ARG A 55 33.09 -16.44 -17.59
N HIS A 56 33.02 -15.19 -17.15
CA HIS A 56 31.78 -14.44 -16.93
C HIS A 56 31.11 -14.07 -18.26
N ILE A 57 31.90 -13.69 -19.27
CA ILE A 57 31.39 -13.36 -20.60
C ILE A 57 30.79 -14.61 -21.28
N ASN A 58 31.46 -15.76 -21.20
CA ASN A 58 30.94 -17.01 -21.75
C ASN A 58 29.62 -17.45 -21.07
N ALA A 59 29.49 -17.19 -19.77
CA ALA A 59 28.24 -17.40 -19.05
C ALA A 59 27.11 -16.53 -19.59
N ALA A 60 27.37 -15.22 -19.75
CA ALA A 60 26.40 -14.26 -20.27
C ALA A 60 25.95 -14.65 -21.69
N LYS A 61 26.88 -15.06 -22.57
CA LYS A 61 26.58 -15.56 -23.93
C LYS A 61 25.57 -16.72 -23.91
N THR A 62 25.70 -17.64 -22.95
CA THR A 62 24.86 -18.84 -22.86
C THR A 62 23.46 -18.52 -22.31
N GLN A 63 23.36 -17.60 -21.34
CA GLN A 63 22.12 -17.37 -20.59
C GLN A 63 21.21 -16.27 -21.13
N VAL A 64 21.72 -15.36 -21.98
CA VAL A 64 20.98 -14.15 -22.40
C VAL A 64 19.56 -14.44 -22.90
N LYS A 65 19.35 -15.54 -23.63
CA LYS A 65 18.01 -15.94 -24.11
C LYS A 65 17.08 -16.31 -22.95
N SER A 66 17.59 -17.02 -21.95
CA SER A 66 16.82 -17.43 -20.78
C SER A 66 16.49 -16.24 -19.89
N ILE A 67 17.46 -15.35 -19.67
CA ILE A 67 17.26 -14.10 -18.92
C ILE A 67 16.14 -13.26 -19.55
N ILE A 68 16.19 -13.03 -20.87
CA ILE A 68 15.16 -12.25 -21.57
C ILE A 68 13.79 -12.92 -21.46
N LYS A 69 13.74 -14.24 -21.61
CA LYS A 69 12.50 -15.02 -21.50
C LYS A 69 11.89 -14.87 -20.10
N ASP A 70 12.71 -14.96 -19.06
CA ASP A 70 12.25 -14.91 -17.67
C ASP A 70 11.85 -13.51 -17.23
N ILE A 71 12.56 -12.46 -17.66
CA ILE A 71 12.13 -11.07 -17.43
C ILE A 71 10.76 -10.84 -18.06
N ARG A 72 10.57 -11.25 -19.32
CA ARG A 72 9.27 -11.12 -20.02
C ARG A 72 8.17 -11.89 -19.31
N ALA A 73 8.46 -13.11 -18.85
CA ALA A 73 7.52 -13.92 -18.10
C ALA A 73 7.13 -13.29 -16.75
N SER A 74 8.10 -12.71 -16.04
CA SER A 74 7.89 -12.00 -14.75
C SER A 74 6.95 -10.80 -14.92
N PHE A 75 7.00 -10.13 -16.07
CA PHE A 75 6.08 -9.04 -16.41
C PHE A 75 4.92 -9.48 -17.32
N LEU A 76 4.42 -10.70 -17.11
CA LEU A 76 3.18 -11.19 -17.71
C LEU A 76 3.16 -11.16 -19.26
N ASN A 77 4.34 -11.11 -19.89
CA ASN A 77 4.54 -10.91 -21.34
C ASN A 77 3.85 -9.66 -21.91
N GLN A 78 3.58 -8.65 -21.08
CA GLN A 78 2.95 -7.38 -21.51
C GLN A 78 3.93 -6.22 -21.60
N ALA A 79 5.04 -6.28 -20.86
CA ALA A 79 6.07 -5.24 -20.83
C ALA A 79 7.08 -5.38 -21.98
N ASP A 80 7.49 -4.24 -22.53
CA ASP A 80 8.54 -4.17 -23.54
C ASP A 80 9.91 -4.16 -22.85
N VAL A 81 10.81 -5.07 -23.25
CA VAL A 81 12.17 -5.16 -22.70
C VAL A 81 13.16 -4.91 -23.82
N ARG A 82 13.98 -3.87 -23.67
CA ARG A 82 15.08 -3.53 -24.58
C ARG A 82 16.40 -3.70 -23.86
N ILE A 83 17.39 -4.26 -24.56
CA ILE A 83 18.70 -4.52 -24.00
C ILE A 83 19.78 -3.78 -24.78
N ALA A 84 20.67 -3.12 -24.05
CA ALA A 84 21.91 -2.55 -24.55
C ALA A 84 23.11 -3.25 -23.89
N VAL A 85 24.26 -3.24 -24.56
CA VAL A 85 25.51 -3.77 -24.01
C VAL A 85 26.62 -2.76 -24.27
N VAL A 86 27.30 -2.35 -23.21
CA VAL A 86 28.55 -1.60 -23.27
C VAL A 86 29.63 -2.51 -22.73
N ALA A 87 30.58 -2.88 -23.60
CA ALA A 87 31.78 -3.58 -23.21
C ALA A 87 32.93 -2.58 -23.18
N TYR A 88 33.70 -2.56 -22.09
CA TYR A 88 34.87 -1.71 -21.94
C TYR A 88 36.10 -2.54 -21.55
N LYS A 89 37.28 -1.94 -21.73
CA LYS A 89 38.61 -2.45 -21.38
C LYS A 89 39.47 -1.27 -20.92
N ASP A 90 40.72 -1.52 -20.56
CA ASP A 90 41.72 -0.50 -20.35
C ASP A 90 41.93 0.37 -21.62
N HIS A 91 42.41 1.60 -21.43
CA HIS A 91 42.73 2.57 -22.47
C HIS A 91 43.78 2.07 -23.46
N SER A 92 44.68 1.19 -23.01
CA SER A 92 45.73 0.62 -23.84
C SER A 92 45.22 -0.43 -24.84
N ASP A 93 44.03 -0.98 -24.61
CA ASP A 93 43.43 -2.05 -25.39
C ASP A 93 42.53 -1.53 -26.53
N LYS A 94 42.53 -2.22 -27.68
CA LYS A 94 41.69 -1.87 -28.84
C LYS A 94 40.80 -3.04 -29.28
N PRO A 95 39.51 -2.79 -29.56
CA PRO A 95 38.77 -1.56 -29.23
C PRO A 95 38.56 -1.42 -27.71
N ASN A 96 38.80 -0.21 -27.18
CA ASN A 96 38.65 0.12 -25.76
C ASN A 96 37.17 0.06 -25.31
N ILE A 97 36.25 0.64 -26.10
CA ILE A 97 34.80 0.54 -25.87
C ILE A 97 34.11 -0.07 -27.11
N GLN A 98 33.23 -1.04 -26.86
CA GLN A 98 32.31 -1.60 -27.85
C GLN A 98 30.87 -1.42 -27.36
N PHE A 99 29.99 -0.96 -28.24
CA PHE A 99 28.63 -0.60 -27.86
C PHE A 99 27.59 -1.20 -28.79
N LEU A 100 26.60 -1.88 -28.19
CA LEU A 100 25.33 -2.22 -28.80
C LEU A 100 24.24 -1.39 -28.13
N ASP A 101 23.62 -0.50 -28.90
CA ASP A 101 22.49 0.28 -28.43
C ASP A 101 21.21 -0.57 -28.26
N PHE A 102 20.21 -0.02 -27.59
CA PHE A 102 19.00 -0.72 -27.16
C PHE A 102 18.31 -1.48 -28.30
N THR A 103 18.13 -2.78 -28.11
CA THR A 103 17.40 -3.65 -29.04
C THR A 103 16.49 -4.62 -28.31
N SER A 104 15.33 -4.93 -28.90
CA SER A 104 14.41 -5.96 -28.39
C SER A 104 14.77 -7.38 -28.91
N SER A 105 15.77 -7.50 -29.78
CA SER A 105 16.20 -8.76 -30.41
C SER A 105 17.25 -9.48 -29.57
N ALA A 106 16.83 -10.55 -28.89
CA ALA A 106 17.74 -11.45 -28.17
C ALA A 106 18.84 -12.04 -29.06
N THR A 107 18.55 -12.25 -30.35
CA THR A 107 19.51 -12.78 -31.32
C THR A 107 20.62 -11.78 -31.61
N ARG A 108 20.30 -10.49 -31.72
CA ARG A 108 21.29 -9.42 -31.95
C ARG A 108 22.20 -9.24 -30.74
N VAL A 109 21.64 -9.27 -29.53
CA VAL A 109 22.42 -9.23 -28.29
C VAL A 109 23.35 -10.44 -28.20
N ARG A 110 22.83 -11.66 -28.46
CA ARG A 110 23.66 -12.88 -28.46
C ARG A 110 24.79 -12.81 -29.49
N TRP A 111 24.50 -12.31 -30.69
CA TRP A 111 25.51 -12.15 -31.75
C TRP A 111 26.61 -11.19 -31.32
N PHE A 112 26.24 -10.02 -30.77
CA PHE A 112 27.19 -9.02 -30.28
C PHE A 112 28.05 -9.57 -29.12
N LEU A 113 27.43 -10.20 -28.12
CA LEU A 113 28.16 -10.88 -27.05
C LEU A 113 29.08 -11.96 -27.61
N GLY A 114 28.67 -12.65 -28.68
CA GLY A 114 29.49 -13.61 -29.42
C GLY A 114 30.83 -13.03 -29.90
N GLN A 115 30.82 -11.77 -30.37
CA GLN A 115 32.01 -11.07 -30.87
C GLN A 115 32.96 -10.60 -29.77
N LEU A 116 32.48 -10.45 -28.53
CA LEU A 116 33.32 -9.99 -27.42
C LEU A 116 34.39 -11.03 -27.06
N THR A 117 35.64 -10.58 -27.06
CA THR A 117 36.82 -11.35 -26.66
C THR A 117 37.46 -10.73 -25.42
N ALA A 118 37.56 -11.55 -24.38
CA ALA A 118 38.28 -11.23 -23.16
C ALA A 118 39.78 -11.27 -23.40
N CYS A 119 40.41 -10.12 -23.55
CA CYS A 119 41.85 -9.99 -23.76
C CYS A 119 42.30 -8.58 -23.38
N GLY A 120 43.58 -8.44 -23.03
CA GLY A 120 44.15 -7.18 -22.54
C GLY A 120 44.20 -7.10 -21.01
N GLY A 121 44.21 -5.89 -20.48
CA GLY A 121 44.25 -5.54 -19.05
C GLY A 121 45.56 -4.92 -18.60
N GLY A 122 45.97 -3.81 -19.24
CA GLY A 122 47.27 -3.14 -19.05
C GLY A 122 47.69 -2.98 -17.60
N ASP A 123 47.17 -1.98 -16.90
CA ASP A 123 47.26 -1.86 -15.44
C ASP A 123 45.97 -2.34 -14.76
N PRO A 124 45.99 -2.67 -13.45
CA PRO A 124 44.83 -3.22 -12.75
C PRO A 124 43.51 -2.42 -12.80
N PRO A 125 43.50 -1.08 -12.81
CA PRO A 125 42.28 -0.30 -13.06
C PRO A 125 41.89 -0.27 -14.54
N GLU A 126 40.59 -0.13 -14.82
CA GLU A 126 40.02 -0.21 -16.17
C GLU A 126 39.25 1.06 -16.54
N ASP A 127 38.88 1.25 -17.83
CA ASP A 127 38.09 2.40 -18.30
C ASP A 127 36.58 2.29 -17.98
N VAL A 128 36.26 2.08 -16.70
CA VAL A 128 34.88 2.01 -16.20
C VAL A 128 34.15 3.34 -16.43
N LEU A 129 34.83 4.48 -16.29
CA LEU A 129 34.21 5.80 -16.46
C LEU A 129 33.87 6.09 -17.93
N GLY A 130 34.72 5.70 -18.86
CA GLY A 130 34.44 5.74 -20.30
C GLY A 130 33.27 4.84 -20.67
N GLY A 131 33.22 3.62 -20.12
CA GLY A 131 32.09 2.70 -20.23
C GLY A 131 30.77 3.31 -19.70
N LEU A 132 30.80 3.91 -18.51
CA LEU A 132 29.64 4.61 -17.93
C LEU A 132 29.20 5.80 -18.80
N ARG A 133 30.14 6.61 -19.31
CA ARG A 133 29.81 7.72 -20.21
C ARG A 133 29.11 7.21 -21.47
N GLN A 134 29.58 6.13 -22.07
CA GLN A 134 28.92 5.51 -23.23
C GLN A 134 27.52 5.00 -22.87
N ALA A 135 27.36 4.37 -21.71
CA ALA A 135 26.06 3.90 -21.23
C ALA A 135 25.04 5.04 -21.03
N LEU A 136 25.50 6.20 -20.55
CA LEU A 136 24.65 7.38 -20.36
C LEU A 136 24.21 8.02 -21.68
N ASN A 137 24.99 7.85 -22.75
CA ASN A 137 24.66 8.33 -24.09
C ASN A 137 23.76 7.36 -24.90
N ALA A 138 23.36 6.21 -24.33
CA ALA A 138 22.48 5.25 -24.99
C ALA A 138 21.05 5.80 -25.19
N THR A 139 20.27 5.17 -26.07
CA THR A 139 18.92 5.64 -26.42
C THR A 139 17.83 5.20 -25.43
N TRP A 140 17.95 5.64 -24.17
CA TRP A 140 16.96 5.40 -23.11
C TRP A 140 15.56 5.92 -23.49
N MET A 141 14.55 5.05 -23.44
CA MET A 141 13.17 5.32 -23.84
C MET A 141 12.18 5.06 -22.70
N HIS A 142 12.35 3.99 -21.93
CA HIS A 142 11.38 3.58 -20.91
C HIS A 142 11.62 4.28 -19.56
N GLN A 143 10.62 4.20 -18.66
CA GLN A 143 10.68 4.78 -17.32
C GLN A 143 11.54 3.95 -16.37
N THR A 144 11.50 2.61 -16.47
CA THR A 144 12.40 1.72 -15.74
C THR A 144 13.70 1.60 -16.52
N ARG A 145 14.76 2.15 -15.93
CA ARG A 145 16.11 2.19 -16.50
C ARG A 145 17.05 1.51 -15.53
N CYS A 146 17.75 0.47 -15.98
CA CYS A 146 18.65 -0.31 -15.14
C CYS A 146 20.00 -0.50 -15.83
N ILE A 147 21.08 -0.25 -15.10
CA ILE A 147 22.43 -0.68 -15.45
C ILE A 147 22.81 -1.85 -14.56
N ILE A 148 23.22 -2.95 -15.17
CA ILE A 148 23.87 -4.08 -14.50
C ILE A 148 25.35 -4.03 -14.86
N HIS A 149 26.18 -3.71 -13.88
CA HIS A 149 27.62 -3.60 -14.01
C HIS A 149 28.28 -4.89 -13.55
N ILE A 150 29.07 -5.52 -14.43
CA ILE A 150 29.82 -6.74 -14.16
C ILE A 150 31.30 -6.39 -14.33
N ALA A 151 32.02 -6.34 -13.21
CA ALA A 151 33.42 -5.92 -13.18
C ALA A 151 34.20 -6.63 -12.06
N ASP A 152 35.48 -6.86 -12.31
CA ASP A 152 36.43 -7.39 -11.34
C ASP A 152 37.59 -6.41 -11.05
N ALA A 153 37.55 -5.20 -11.62
CA ALA A 153 38.46 -4.10 -11.41
C ALA A 153 37.73 -2.74 -11.23
N PRO A 154 38.30 -1.80 -10.44
CA PRO A 154 37.77 -0.44 -10.29
C PRO A 154 38.24 0.50 -11.43
N PRO A 155 37.63 1.71 -11.56
CA PRO A 155 38.10 2.75 -12.49
C PRO A 155 39.49 3.30 -12.14
N HIS A 156 40.15 3.89 -13.14
CA HIS A 156 41.28 4.80 -12.94
C HIS A 156 40.94 5.99 -12.00
N GLY A 157 41.94 6.42 -11.25
CA GLY A 157 41.86 7.51 -10.29
C GLY A 157 41.69 7.05 -8.84
N ARG A 158 42.61 7.48 -7.97
CA ARG A 158 42.69 7.15 -6.54
C ARG A 158 41.43 7.42 -5.72
N ALA A 159 40.51 8.24 -6.23
CA ALA A 159 39.25 8.57 -5.56
C ALA A 159 38.24 7.39 -5.55
N LEU A 160 38.49 6.33 -6.31
CA LEU A 160 37.61 5.15 -6.44
C LEU A 160 38.35 3.82 -6.23
N GLN A 161 39.61 3.89 -5.80
CA GLN A 161 40.45 2.74 -5.53
C GLN A 161 40.73 2.62 -4.03
N VAL A 162 40.93 1.38 -3.56
CA VAL A 162 41.41 1.14 -2.19
C VAL A 162 42.87 1.65 -2.11
N PRO A 163 43.19 2.55 -1.17
CA PRO A 163 44.56 3.06 -1.04
C PRO A 163 45.58 1.93 -0.83
N CYS A 164 46.70 1.96 -1.56
CA CYS A 164 47.85 1.07 -1.45
C CYS A 164 47.71 -0.40 -1.93
N GLU A 165 46.65 -0.78 -2.64
CA GLU A 165 46.52 -2.16 -3.16
C GLU A 165 46.92 -2.34 -4.64
N MET A 166 47.04 -1.27 -5.45
CA MET A 166 47.23 -1.40 -6.89
C MET A 166 48.11 -0.28 -7.50
N THR A 167 48.81 -0.59 -8.59
CA THR A 167 49.49 0.39 -9.45
C THR A 167 48.50 0.94 -10.47
N ASP A 168 48.44 2.26 -10.67
CA ASP A 168 47.55 2.92 -11.64
C ASP A 168 48.37 3.83 -12.55
N ALA A 169 48.21 3.69 -13.87
CA ALA A 169 48.82 4.54 -14.88
C ALA A 169 48.22 5.97 -14.88
N TYR A 170 47.00 6.12 -14.36
CA TYR A 170 46.23 7.35 -14.29
C TYR A 170 45.72 7.63 -12.86
N PRO A 171 46.62 7.80 -11.88
CA PRO A 171 46.28 7.80 -10.45
C PRO A 171 45.51 9.03 -9.98
N GLU A 172 45.61 10.16 -10.68
CA GLU A 172 44.94 11.40 -10.31
C GLU A 172 43.51 11.43 -10.89
N PRO A 173 42.48 11.86 -10.13
CA PRO A 173 41.12 11.96 -10.66
C PRO A 173 41.08 12.87 -11.89
N GLY A 174 40.58 12.35 -13.02
CA GLY A 174 40.55 13.08 -14.30
C GLY A 174 41.86 13.06 -15.08
N SER A 175 42.87 12.30 -14.65
CA SER A 175 44.11 12.11 -15.42
C SER A 175 44.00 11.08 -16.55
N GLU A 176 42.93 10.28 -16.57
CA GLU A 176 42.68 9.32 -17.65
C GLU A 176 42.45 10.04 -19.00
N PRO A 177 42.71 9.39 -20.15
CA PRO A 177 42.75 10.01 -21.47
C PRO A 177 41.52 10.85 -21.88
N HIS A 178 40.34 10.61 -21.30
CA HIS A 178 39.13 11.36 -21.56
C HIS A 178 38.84 12.50 -20.56
N GLY A 179 39.62 12.67 -19.50
CA GLY A 179 39.46 13.72 -18.49
C GLY A 179 38.24 13.56 -17.56
N LEU A 180 37.72 12.36 -17.39
CA LEU A 180 36.49 12.06 -16.66
C LEU A 180 36.70 11.93 -15.16
N THR A 181 35.67 12.32 -14.43
CA THR A 181 35.54 12.10 -12.99
C THR A 181 34.19 11.45 -12.70
N HIS A 182 34.06 10.72 -11.59
CA HIS A 182 32.83 10.01 -11.28
C HIS A 182 31.66 10.94 -10.88
N GLN A 183 31.95 12.08 -10.23
CA GLN A 183 30.88 12.93 -9.67
C GLN A 183 29.89 13.46 -10.74
N PRO A 184 30.33 13.98 -11.90
CA PRO A 184 29.41 14.41 -12.95
C PRO A 184 28.60 13.25 -13.54
N LEU A 185 29.22 12.07 -13.70
CA LEU A 185 28.56 10.87 -14.23
C LEU A 185 27.48 10.36 -13.28
N LEU A 186 27.77 10.29 -11.97
CA LEU A 186 26.78 9.91 -10.96
C LEU A 186 25.62 10.91 -10.90
N LYS A 187 25.89 12.22 -10.94
CA LYS A 187 24.82 13.24 -11.01
C LYS A 187 23.94 13.06 -12.25
N LEU A 188 24.53 12.68 -13.39
CA LEU A 188 23.79 12.42 -14.62
C LEU A 188 22.96 11.13 -14.52
N MET A 189 23.51 10.05 -13.93
CA MET A 189 22.77 8.81 -13.65
C MET A 189 21.53 9.07 -12.80
N LEU A 190 21.69 9.84 -11.73
CA LEU A 190 20.59 10.22 -10.84
C LEU A 190 19.53 11.05 -11.58
N ARG A 191 19.95 12.04 -12.40
CA ARG A 191 19.04 12.85 -13.22
C ARG A 191 18.28 12.03 -14.26
N LEU A 192 18.95 11.04 -14.86
CA LEU A 192 18.35 10.10 -15.82
C LEU A 192 17.53 9.02 -15.12
N ASN A 193 17.43 9.03 -13.80
CA ASN A 193 16.67 8.08 -13.00
C ASN A 193 17.08 6.61 -13.24
N ILE A 194 18.38 6.36 -13.36
CA ILE A 194 18.93 5.03 -13.61
C ILE A 194 19.09 4.29 -12.28
N ASN A 195 18.56 3.06 -12.22
CA ASN A 195 18.86 2.11 -11.16
C ASN A 195 20.16 1.38 -11.49
N TYR A 196 21.02 1.16 -10.50
CA TYR A 196 22.36 0.60 -10.71
C TYR A 196 22.59 -0.63 -9.83
N ALA A 197 23.01 -1.73 -10.45
CA ALA A 197 23.46 -2.92 -9.75
C ALA A 197 24.91 -3.25 -10.10
N LEU A 198 25.72 -3.47 -9.07
CA LEU A 198 27.08 -3.98 -9.23
C LEU A 198 27.12 -5.47 -8.88
N LEU A 199 27.52 -6.30 -9.85
CA LEU A 199 27.80 -7.72 -9.63
C LEU A 199 29.29 -7.88 -9.29
N ARG A 200 29.59 -7.83 -8.00
CA ARG A 200 30.91 -7.97 -7.41
C ARG A 200 31.48 -9.37 -7.68
N ILE A 201 32.68 -9.42 -8.25
CA ILE A 201 33.44 -10.67 -8.46
C ILE A 201 34.50 -10.85 -7.37
N ASN A 202 35.16 -9.76 -6.98
CA ASN A 202 36.19 -9.75 -5.95
C ASN A 202 36.18 -8.41 -5.18
N ARG A 203 37.08 -8.25 -4.20
CA ARG A 203 37.10 -7.08 -3.29
C ARG A 203 37.68 -5.78 -3.88
N SER A 204 38.30 -5.81 -5.06
CA SER A 204 38.94 -4.64 -5.69
C SER A 204 37.94 -3.50 -5.94
N THR A 205 36.67 -3.87 -6.17
CA THR A 205 35.56 -2.95 -6.47
C THR A 205 34.87 -2.41 -5.22
N ASP A 206 35.27 -2.84 -4.02
CA ASP A 206 34.54 -2.53 -2.77
C ASP A 206 34.44 -1.02 -2.52
N PHE A 207 35.52 -0.27 -2.78
CA PHE A 207 35.54 1.18 -2.56
C PHE A 207 34.72 1.93 -3.62
N MET A 208 34.81 1.53 -4.90
CA MET A 208 33.92 2.04 -5.95
C MET A 208 32.45 1.84 -5.59
N ALA A 209 32.09 0.64 -5.13
CA ALA A 209 30.73 0.31 -4.71
C ALA A 209 30.27 1.21 -3.56
N PHE A 210 31.13 1.44 -2.57
CA PHE A 210 30.85 2.32 -1.44
C PHE A 210 30.67 3.80 -1.86
N THR A 211 31.49 4.33 -2.76
CA THR A 211 31.34 5.70 -3.28
C THR A 211 30.03 5.87 -4.06
N PHE A 212 29.67 4.89 -4.87
CA PHE A 212 28.40 4.93 -5.62
C PHE A 212 27.21 4.82 -4.65
N PHE A 213 27.31 3.95 -3.64
CA PHE A 213 26.36 3.84 -2.54
C PHE A 213 26.15 5.20 -1.84
N GLU A 214 27.22 5.92 -1.47
CA GLU A 214 27.10 7.22 -0.80
C GLU A 214 26.36 8.25 -1.67
N ALA A 215 26.65 8.28 -2.98
CA ALA A 215 25.98 9.19 -3.91
C ALA A 215 24.48 8.88 -4.06
N TYR A 216 24.10 7.60 -4.15
CA TYR A 216 22.70 7.20 -4.21
C TYR A 216 21.97 7.40 -2.88
N ALA A 217 22.61 7.09 -1.75
CA ALA A 217 22.05 7.29 -0.42
C ALA A 217 21.76 8.78 -0.15
N ALA A 218 22.68 9.67 -0.54
CA ALA A 218 22.48 11.12 -0.46
C ALA A 218 21.30 11.61 -1.32
N ALA A 219 21.02 10.93 -2.44
CA ALA A 219 19.89 11.20 -3.31
C ALA A 219 18.59 10.49 -2.88
N SER A 220 18.50 10.02 -1.63
CA SER A 220 17.38 9.26 -1.06
C SER A 220 17.13 7.89 -1.73
N GLY A 221 18.16 7.28 -2.32
CA GLY A 221 18.08 5.98 -2.96
C GLY A 221 17.94 4.81 -1.98
N GLY A 222 17.20 3.77 -2.37
CA GLY A 222 17.28 2.48 -1.68
C GLY A 222 18.62 1.83 -1.99
N CYS A 223 19.51 1.79 -1.01
CA CYS A 223 20.89 1.38 -1.23
C CYS A 223 21.25 0.16 -0.39
N LYS A 224 21.90 -0.85 -1.00
CA LYS A 224 22.34 -2.07 -0.32
C LYS A 224 23.75 -2.44 -0.76
N LEU A 225 24.69 -2.50 0.18
CA LEU A 225 26.00 -3.10 -0.04
C LEU A 225 26.01 -4.57 0.37
N HIS A 226 26.89 -5.34 -0.26
CA HIS A 226 27.08 -6.74 0.07
C HIS A 226 27.77 -6.87 1.44
N LYS A 227 27.39 -7.87 2.24
CA LYS A 227 27.92 -8.05 3.60
C LYS A 227 29.44 -8.28 3.66
N ALA A 228 29.99 -8.82 2.58
CA ALA A 228 31.42 -9.08 2.44
C ALA A 228 32.21 -7.87 1.89
N ASN A 229 31.55 -6.74 1.60
CA ASN A 229 32.21 -5.50 1.23
C ASN A 229 32.90 -4.91 2.48
N MET A 230 34.16 -4.47 2.34
CA MET A 230 34.94 -3.95 3.47
C MET A 230 34.31 -2.72 4.16
N PHE A 231 33.48 -1.95 3.44
CA PHE A 231 32.79 -0.77 3.95
C PHE A 231 31.36 -1.04 4.43
N TYR A 232 30.91 -2.30 4.43
CA TYR A 232 29.54 -2.67 4.80
C TYR A 232 29.10 -2.08 6.16
N LYS A 233 29.96 -2.17 7.18
CA LYS A 233 29.65 -1.61 8.51
C LYS A 233 29.41 -0.11 8.49
N ARG A 234 30.22 0.63 7.71
CA ARG A 234 30.09 2.09 7.57
C ARG A 234 28.81 2.45 6.80
N ALA A 235 28.49 1.70 5.76
CA ALA A 235 27.25 1.88 5.02
C ALA A 235 26.00 1.61 5.88
N CYS A 236 26.03 0.58 6.73
CA CYS A 236 24.93 0.32 7.67
C CYS A 236 24.63 1.56 8.53
N VAL A 237 25.65 2.18 9.15
CA VAL A 237 25.47 3.39 9.97
C VAL A 237 24.77 4.51 9.19
N LEU A 238 25.20 4.77 7.95
CA LEU A 238 24.58 5.78 7.07
C LEU A 238 23.10 5.46 6.74
N THR A 239 22.73 4.18 6.68
CA THR A 239 21.33 3.76 6.48
C THR A 239 20.49 3.78 7.75
N GLU A 240 21.08 3.70 8.94
CA GLU A 240 20.32 3.70 10.20
C GLU A 240 19.77 5.09 10.54
N ASP A 241 20.53 6.14 10.28
CA ASP A 241 20.09 7.54 10.46
C ASP A 241 18.97 7.94 9.49
N SER A 242 18.78 7.18 8.39
CA SER A 242 17.74 7.41 7.37
C SER A 242 16.50 6.52 7.51
N LYS A 243 16.42 5.66 8.55
CA LYS A 243 15.27 4.76 8.81
C LYS A 243 13.92 5.49 9.04
N HIS A 244 13.92 6.81 9.18
CA HIS A 244 12.70 7.61 9.36
C HIS A 244 12.01 8.04 8.05
N SER A 245 12.55 7.72 6.87
CA SER A 245 11.86 8.00 5.61
C SER A 245 12.22 6.94 4.57
N VAL A 246 11.34 5.93 4.42
CA VAL A 246 11.41 4.99 3.29
C VAL A 246 10.93 5.73 2.04
N ARG A 247 11.73 6.68 1.54
CA ARG A 247 11.50 7.33 0.25
C ARG A 247 11.66 6.30 -0.85
N ALA A 248 10.78 6.31 -1.84
CA ALA A 248 10.92 5.48 -3.03
C ALA A 248 11.98 6.08 -3.98
N GLY A 249 13.23 6.13 -3.55
CA GLY A 249 14.33 6.62 -4.38
C GLY A 249 14.88 5.58 -5.35
N LEU A 250 15.86 6.04 -6.13
CA LEU A 250 16.67 5.23 -7.05
C LEU A 250 17.33 4.06 -6.35
N LEU A 251 17.56 2.97 -7.07
CA LEU A 251 18.12 1.75 -6.51
C LEU A 251 19.63 1.68 -6.76
N PHE A 252 20.39 1.42 -5.69
CA PHE A 252 21.77 0.95 -5.78
C PHE A 252 21.90 -0.37 -5.02
N GLU A 253 22.31 -1.45 -5.69
CA GLU A 253 22.52 -2.74 -5.02
C GLU A 253 23.82 -3.41 -5.46
N GLU A 254 24.58 -3.91 -4.49
CA GLU A 254 25.75 -4.74 -4.72
C GLU A 254 25.42 -6.21 -4.41
N PHE A 255 25.69 -7.08 -5.38
CA PHE A 255 25.54 -8.53 -5.26
C PHE A 255 26.87 -9.21 -5.50
N GLU A 256 27.14 -10.28 -4.77
CA GLU A 256 28.23 -11.18 -5.13
C GLU A 256 27.77 -12.11 -6.26
N LEU A 257 28.57 -12.14 -7.33
CA LEU A 257 28.33 -13.05 -8.44
C LEU A 257 28.69 -14.46 -7.98
N GLY A 258 27.67 -15.26 -7.66
CA GLY A 258 27.85 -16.62 -7.17
C GLY A 258 28.64 -17.52 -8.14
N THR A 259 29.15 -18.63 -7.64
CA THR A 259 29.96 -19.60 -8.42
C THR A 259 29.18 -20.36 -9.49
N THR A 260 27.85 -20.19 -9.55
CA THR A 260 26.98 -20.92 -10.48
C THR A 260 26.27 -19.99 -11.45
N PHE A 261 26.07 -20.50 -12.66
CA PHE A 261 25.46 -19.78 -13.76
C PHE A 261 23.99 -19.38 -13.50
N ASN A 262 23.18 -20.23 -12.84
CA ASN A 262 21.80 -19.89 -12.49
C ASN A 262 21.69 -18.68 -11.54
N ALA A 263 22.73 -18.39 -10.77
CA ALA A 263 22.74 -17.23 -9.88
C ALA A 263 22.66 -15.91 -10.68
N LEU A 264 23.38 -15.79 -11.80
CA LEU A 264 23.36 -14.59 -12.64
C LEU A 264 21.95 -14.31 -13.17
N GLN A 265 21.29 -15.32 -13.74
CA GLN A 265 19.94 -15.20 -14.26
C GLN A 265 18.95 -14.74 -13.18
N HIS A 266 18.99 -15.37 -12.01
CA HIS A 266 18.13 -15.02 -10.89
C HIS A 266 18.38 -13.58 -10.40
N LEU A 267 19.64 -13.16 -10.29
CA LEU A 267 20.02 -11.80 -9.88
C LEU A 267 19.51 -10.75 -10.86
N VAL A 268 19.69 -10.98 -12.17
CA VAL A 268 19.23 -10.04 -13.20
C VAL A 268 17.70 -9.91 -13.18
N VAL A 269 16.97 -11.02 -13.10
CA VAL A 269 15.50 -11.00 -13.04
C VAL A 269 15.04 -10.24 -11.79
N LYS A 270 15.61 -10.58 -10.63
CA LYS A 270 15.33 -9.90 -9.36
C LYS A 270 15.57 -8.40 -9.45
N MET A 271 16.71 -7.98 -9.99
CA MET A 271 17.06 -6.57 -10.12
C MET A 271 16.07 -5.79 -10.98
N VAL A 272 15.68 -6.39 -12.10
CA VAL A 272 14.73 -5.79 -13.02
C VAL A 272 13.34 -5.70 -12.39
N THR A 273 12.87 -6.73 -11.68
CA THR A 273 11.59 -6.69 -10.95
C THR A 273 11.58 -5.67 -9.81
N THR A 274 12.67 -5.54 -9.05
CA THR A 274 12.81 -4.53 -7.99
C THR A 274 12.86 -3.12 -8.58
N SER A 275 13.59 -2.93 -9.69
CA SER A 275 13.67 -1.66 -10.41
C SER A 275 12.30 -1.22 -10.93
N ALA A 276 11.54 -2.13 -11.56
CA ALA A 276 10.19 -1.86 -12.04
C ALA A 276 9.26 -1.48 -10.88
N SER A 277 9.34 -2.21 -9.76
CA SER A 277 8.54 -1.92 -8.56
C SER A 277 8.84 -0.52 -7.99
N ARG A 278 10.11 -0.10 -7.95
CA ARG A 278 10.50 1.25 -7.50
C ARG A 278 10.10 2.34 -8.48
N THR A 279 10.27 2.09 -9.78
CA THR A 279 9.75 3.00 -10.82
C THR A 279 8.25 3.15 -10.69
N ALA A 280 7.51 2.09 -10.39
CA ALA A 280 6.06 2.13 -10.19
C ALA A 280 5.68 3.13 -9.09
N VAL A 281 6.38 3.07 -7.95
CA VAL A 281 6.15 3.99 -6.82
C VAL A 281 6.51 5.43 -7.19
N ARG A 282 7.60 5.64 -7.93
CA ARG A 282 8.01 6.99 -8.39
C ARG A 282 7.11 7.58 -9.45
N SER A 283 6.65 6.77 -10.40
CA SER A 283 5.69 7.21 -11.41
C SER A 283 4.34 7.51 -10.78
N SER A 284 4.06 6.93 -9.62
CA SER A 284 2.96 7.36 -8.75
C SER A 284 3.26 8.57 -7.84
N SER A 285 4.44 9.21 -7.91
CA SER A 285 4.73 10.42 -7.12
C SER A 285 5.17 11.64 -7.95
N SER A 286 5.64 11.44 -9.18
CA SER A 286 6.31 12.46 -10.02
C SER A 286 5.39 13.32 -10.90
N THR A 287 4.09 13.12 -10.88
CA THR A 287 3.12 13.92 -11.66
C THR A 287 2.85 15.33 -11.10
N SER A 288 3.60 15.75 -10.07
CA SER A 288 3.45 17.04 -9.38
C SER A 288 4.45 18.13 -9.79
N ARG A 289 5.42 17.88 -10.68
CA ARG A 289 6.57 18.81 -10.89
C ARG A 289 6.67 19.59 -12.21
N MET A 290 5.68 19.59 -13.10
CA MET A 290 5.81 20.33 -14.39
C MET A 290 4.88 21.53 -14.53
N GLY A 291 5.35 22.67 -14.02
CA GLY A 291 4.96 23.99 -14.52
C GLY A 291 5.85 24.41 -15.71
N LYS A 292 5.24 24.54 -16.89
CA LYS A 292 5.68 25.29 -18.10
C LYS A 292 7.10 25.05 -18.65
N ALA A 293 7.23 24.09 -19.58
CA ALA A 293 8.05 24.23 -20.81
C ALA A 293 7.58 23.19 -21.85
N ALA A 294 7.44 23.61 -23.11
CA ALA A 294 6.66 22.92 -24.15
C ALA A 294 7.43 21.84 -24.97
N ASN A 295 6.67 20.83 -25.42
CA ASN A 295 6.87 19.84 -26.52
C ASN A 295 7.99 18.76 -26.37
N ARG A 296 7.77 17.43 -26.48
CA ARG A 296 6.72 16.58 -27.09
C ARG A 296 6.65 15.19 -26.40
N LYS A 297 5.42 14.64 -26.30
CA LYS A 297 4.98 13.21 -26.13
C LYS A 297 5.29 12.46 -24.81
N LEU A 298 4.44 12.64 -23.81
CA LEU A 298 3.33 11.75 -23.41
C LEU A 298 2.72 12.42 -22.16
N ASP A 299 1.71 13.26 -22.36
CA ASP A 299 0.97 13.88 -21.25
C ASP A 299 0.14 12.80 -20.55
N THR A 300 0.65 12.30 -19.43
CA THR A 300 -0.12 11.51 -18.46
C THR A 300 -0.28 12.35 -17.20
N ASN A 301 -1.17 13.33 -17.24
CA ASN A 301 -1.66 14.00 -16.03
C ASN A 301 -2.53 13.02 -15.25
N LEU A 302 -1.86 12.25 -14.39
CA LEU A 302 -2.41 11.35 -13.39
C LEU A 302 -1.85 11.80 -12.05
N THR A 303 -2.62 12.56 -11.27
CA THR A 303 -2.25 12.88 -9.88
C THR A 303 -2.19 11.58 -9.10
N ALA A 304 -0.96 11.11 -8.95
CA ALA A 304 -0.65 10.06 -8.03
C ALA A 304 -0.08 10.77 -6.78
N ILE A 305 -0.32 10.14 -5.63
CA ILE A 305 -0.15 10.70 -4.29
C ILE A 305 1.17 11.45 -4.27
N GLU A 306 1.13 12.74 -3.87
CA GLU A 306 2.34 13.53 -3.64
C GLU A 306 3.33 12.64 -2.82
N GLU A 307 4.63 12.84 -2.91
CA GLU A 307 5.54 12.33 -1.88
C GLU A 307 5.96 13.55 -1.07
N ASP A 308 5.83 13.42 0.26
CA ASP A 308 6.08 14.40 1.31
C ASP A 308 6.66 15.74 0.82
N GLU A 309 5.79 16.67 0.39
CA GLU A 309 6.09 18.07 0.61
C GLU A 309 6.03 18.26 2.13
N ASP A 310 7.21 18.28 2.76
CA ASP A 310 7.35 18.84 4.10
C ASP A 310 6.69 20.22 4.05
N VAL A 311 5.71 20.43 4.92
CA VAL A 311 5.15 21.77 5.06
C VAL A 311 6.26 22.60 5.68
N ASP A 312 6.82 23.54 4.93
CA ASP A 312 7.87 24.45 5.42
C ASP A 312 7.45 25.03 6.79
N GLY A 313 8.22 24.71 7.84
CA GLY A 313 7.99 25.18 9.21
C GLY A 313 7.13 24.29 10.13
N LEU A 314 6.66 23.10 9.70
CA LEU A 314 5.93 22.19 10.60
C LEU A 314 6.87 21.53 11.62
N GLN A 315 6.74 21.88 12.89
CA GLN A 315 7.49 21.23 13.98
C GLN A 315 6.79 19.96 14.47
N LEU A 316 7.45 18.81 14.28
CA LEU A 316 6.97 17.54 14.80
C LEU A 316 7.26 17.39 16.30
N GLU A 317 6.37 16.71 17.01
CA GLU A 317 6.55 16.30 18.40
C GLU A 317 7.58 15.16 18.48
N LEU A 318 8.73 15.44 19.09
CA LEU A 318 9.84 14.49 19.24
C LEU A 318 9.79 13.72 20.58
N ILE A 319 8.96 14.18 21.52
CA ILE A 319 8.87 13.59 22.86
C ILE A 319 7.84 12.45 22.84
N PRO A 320 8.12 11.30 23.48
CA PRO A 320 7.15 10.22 23.64
C PRO A 320 5.82 10.70 24.25
N PRO A 321 4.69 10.08 23.88
CA PRO A 321 3.38 10.55 24.30
C PRO A 321 3.16 10.43 25.81
N LYS A 322 2.66 11.51 26.44
CA LYS A 322 2.37 11.57 27.88
C LYS A 322 0.87 11.44 28.13
N TRP A 323 0.35 10.26 27.88
CA TRP A 323 -1.09 9.96 27.88
C TRP A 323 -1.83 10.33 29.17
N GLU A 324 -1.18 10.13 30.32
CA GLU A 324 -1.78 10.32 31.64
C GLU A 324 -1.54 11.72 32.24
N VAL A 325 -0.79 12.59 31.57
CA VAL A 325 -0.50 13.94 32.08
C VAL A 325 -1.66 14.89 31.73
N PRO A 326 -2.35 15.47 32.73
CA PRO A 326 -3.43 16.42 32.49
C PRO A 326 -2.97 17.61 31.65
N GLY A 327 -3.77 18.01 30.66
CA GLY A 327 -3.47 19.14 29.79
C GLY A 327 -2.39 18.88 28.72
N TRP A 328 -1.78 17.69 28.66
CA TRP A 328 -0.82 17.37 27.59
C TRP A 328 -1.50 17.30 26.21
N LEU A 329 -2.67 16.65 26.15
CA LEU A 329 -3.63 16.78 25.04
C LEU A 329 -4.37 18.11 25.20
N ASN A 330 -3.82 19.16 24.60
CA ASN A 330 -4.12 20.56 24.87
C ASN A 330 -5.15 21.21 23.95
N GLU A 331 -5.71 20.47 22.99
CA GLU A 331 -6.75 20.96 22.09
C GLU A 331 -8.02 20.11 22.22
N MET A 332 -9.17 20.78 22.37
CA MET A 332 -10.48 20.12 22.44
C MET A 332 -11.25 20.33 21.13
N LEU A 333 -11.74 19.22 20.56
CA LEU A 333 -12.52 19.19 19.33
C LEU A 333 -13.90 18.59 19.62
N ASN A 334 -14.95 19.30 19.22
CA ASN A 334 -16.30 18.76 19.15
C ASN A 334 -16.60 18.44 17.69
N VAL A 335 -16.89 17.18 17.41
CA VAL A 335 -16.92 16.66 16.04
C VAL A 335 -18.13 15.78 15.81
N GLU A 336 -18.54 15.71 14.56
CA GLU A 336 -19.55 14.77 14.07
C GLU A 336 -19.13 14.18 12.74
N GLY A 337 -19.66 13.00 12.42
CA GLY A 337 -19.42 12.34 11.15
C GLY A 337 -19.94 10.92 11.19
N PHE A 338 -19.13 9.97 10.73
CA PHE A 338 -19.55 8.59 10.52
C PHE A 338 -18.49 7.60 10.97
N SER A 339 -18.92 6.51 11.61
CA SER A 339 -18.11 5.32 11.91
C SER A 339 -18.72 4.10 11.21
N PRO A 340 -17.89 3.12 10.79
CA PRO A 340 -18.39 1.91 10.16
C PRO A 340 -18.98 0.94 11.21
N ASP A 341 -20.03 0.23 10.82
CA ASP A 341 -20.71 -0.75 11.69
C ASP A 341 -20.13 -2.15 11.47
N VAL A 342 -18.89 -2.38 11.93
CA VAL A 342 -18.14 -3.64 11.69
C VAL A 342 -18.34 -4.68 12.82
N VAL A 343 -19.34 -4.48 13.68
CA VAL A 343 -19.42 -5.18 14.98
C VAL A 343 -19.89 -6.63 14.87
N VAL A 344 -20.76 -6.96 13.90
CA VAL A 344 -21.32 -8.32 13.75
C VAL A 344 -21.21 -8.76 12.29
N HIS A 345 -20.28 -9.68 12.02
CA HIS A 345 -20.17 -10.36 10.74
C HIS A 345 -20.91 -11.70 10.81
N GLY A 346 -21.99 -11.83 10.04
CA GLY A 346 -22.62 -13.12 9.78
C GLY A 346 -22.05 -13.74 8.49
N ALA A 347 -22.42 -15.00 8.21
CA ALA A 347 -21.92 -15.75 7.05
C ALA A 347 -22.16 -15.08 5.68
N GLY A 348 -23.12 -14.14 5.58
CA GLY A 348 -23.40 -13.37 4.35
C GLY A 348 -22.72 -12.01 4.25
N THR A 349 -22.19 -11.46 5.35
CA THR A 349 -21.81 -10.04 5.43
C THR A 349 -20.75 -9.64 4.40
N LEU A 350 -19.70 -10.44 4.22
CA LEU A 350 -18.67 -10.12 3.23
C LEU A 350 -19.24 -10.16 1.81
N ASN A 351 -20.13 -11.11 1.50
CA ASN A 351 -20.76 -11.20 0.17
C ASN A 351 -21.63 -9.97 -0.11
N ASP A 352 -22.39 -9.52 0.89
CA ASP A 352 -23.22 -8.32 0.76
C ASP A 352 -22.36 -7.07 0.54
N MET A 353 -21.29 -6.90 1.32
CA MET A 353 -20.35 -5.78 1.17
C MET A 353 -19.61 -5.81 -0.18
N MET A 354 -19.28 -6.99 -0.70
CA MET A 354 -18.70 -7.14 -2.03
C MET A 354 -19.71 -6.86 -3.15
N ALA A 355 -21.02 -6.99 -2.91
CA ALA A 355 -22.03 -6.72 -3.94
C ALA A 355 -22.23 -5.22 -4.20
N HIS A 356 -22.18 -4.37 -3.16
CA HIS A 356 -22.39 -2.93 -3.30
C HIS A 356 -21.86 -2.13 -2.09
N ASP A 357 -21.33 -0.92 -2.30
CA ASP A 357 -20.76 -0.10 -1.21
C ASP A 357 -21.79 0.34 -0.16
N ASP A 358 -23.06 0.45 -0.53
CA ASP A 358 -24.18 0.72 0.41
C ASP A 358 -24.45 -0.41 1.42
N ASN A 359 -23.89 -1.59 1.18
CA ASN A 359 -23.95 -2.70 2.13
C ASN A 359 -22.85 -2.59 3.19
N ILE A 360 -21.88 -1.69 3.01
CA ILE A 360 -20.92 -1.30 4.04
C ILE A 360 -21.61 -0.28 4.95
N LYS A 361 -22.26 -0.78 5.99
CA LYS A 361 -23.07 0.01 6.92
C LYS A 361 -22.21 0.94 7.77
N MET A 362 -22.79 2.09 8.09
CA MET A 362 -22.19 3.11 8.94
C MET A 362 -23.26 3.77 9.79
N SER A 363 -22.83 4.27 10.93
CA SER A 363 -23.65 5.03 11.86
C SER A 363 -23.08 6.43 12.04
N ILE A 364 -23.95 7.38 12.36
CA ILE A 364 -23.54 8.72 12.74
C ILE A 364 -22.81 8.67 14.08
N THR A 365 -21.75 9.45 14.16
CA THR A 365 -20.87 9.48 15.31
C THR A 365 -20.65 10.91 15.75
N GLU A 366 -20.92 11.18 17.03
CA GLU A 366 -20.63 12.44 17.69
C GLU A 366 -19.63 12.20 18.82
N LEU A 367 -18.53 12.97 18.83
CA LEU A 367 -17.46 12.79 19.80
C LEU A 367 -16.94 14.14 20.30
N SER A 368 -16.42 14.11 21.53
CA SER A 368 -15.52 15.12 22.05
C SER A 368 -14.12 14.52 22.15
N ILE A 369 -13.17 15.11 21.44
CA ILE A 369 -11.79 14.59 21.30
C ILE A 369 -10.82 15.59 21.91
N ARG A 370 -9.92 15.10 22.76
CA ARG A 370 -8.74 15.84 23.20
C ARG A 370 -7.57 15.41 22.33
N LYS A 371 -6.96 16.32 21.57
CA LYS A 371 -5.78 16.04 20.74
C LYS A 371 -4.56 16.88 21.16
N ARG A 372 -3.38 16.42 20.76
CA ARG A 372 -2.13 17.16 20.84
C ARG A 372 -2.06 18.17 19.70
N LEU A 373 -1.76 19.43 20.02
CA LEU A 373 -1.63 20.51 19.03
C LEU A 373 -0.51 20.23 18.02
N ARG A 374 0.65 19.77 18.48
CA ARG A 374 1.79 19.42 17.61
C ARG A 374 1.63 18.00 17.08
N PRO A 375 1.63 17.77 15.75
CA PRO A 375 1.61 16.43 15.18
C PRO A 375 2.93 15.72 15.49
N PHE A 376 2.88 14.40 15.66
CA PHE A 376 4.08 13.58 15.91
C PHE A 376 4.62 12.94 14.64
N ALA A 377 3.77 12.80 13.63
CA ALA A 377 4.14 12.29 12.33
C ALA A 377 3.45 13.10 11.23
N GLN A 378 4.08 13.11 10.07
CA GLN A 378 3.47 13.59 8.85
C GLN A 378 3.68 12.52 7.78
N GLY A 379 2.65 12.31 6.97
CA GLY A 379 2.80 11.69 5.67
C GLY A 379 2.58 12.75 4.61
N THR A 380 2.29 12.29 3.40
CA THR A 380 2.28 13.20 2.28
C THR A 380 1.12 14.18 2.33
N LEU A 381 -0.09 13.66 2.48
CA LEU A 381 -1.30 14.49 2.40
C LEU A 381 -1.81 14.87 3.78
N ARG A 382 -1.33 14.20 4.84
CA ARG A 382 -1.91 14.27 6.18
C ARG A 382 -0.84 14.39 7.25
N VAL A 383 -1.16 15.10 8.33
CA VAL A 383 -0.43 15.10 9.59
C VAL A 383 -1.17 14.25 10.62
N ALA A 384 -0.44 13.65 11.54
CA ALA A 384 -0.96 12.77 12.59
C ALA A 384 -0.65 13.34 13.98
N SER A 385 -1.69 13.50 14.80
CA SER A 385 -1.60 13.99 16.18
C SER A 385 -2.14 12.97 17.16
N TYR A 386 -1.48 12.82 18.32
CA TYR A 386 -1.98 11.99 19.42
C TYR A 386 -3.34 12.51 19.92
N ALA A 387 -4.24 11.60 20.25
CA ALA A 387 -5.58 11.95 20.72
C ALA A 387 -6.18 10.92 21.69
N ARG A 388 -7.17 11.37 22.47
CA ARG A 388 -8.08 10.54 23.27
C ARG A 388 -9.49 11.10 23.15
N THR A 389 -10.49 10.23 23.18
CA THR A 389 -11.87 10.67 23.40
C THR A 389 -12.08 11.01 24.89
N THR A 390 -13.20 11.66 25.21
CA THR A 390 -13.46 12.16 26.57
C THR A 390 -13.76 11.05 27.57
N ALA A 391 -14.49 10.01 27.15
CA ALA A 391 -14.97 8.94 28.01
C ALA A 391 -14.23 7.61 27.80
N SER A 392 -12.98 7.66 27.32
CA SER A 392 -12.13 6.47 27.15
C SER A 392 -10.67 6.77 27.48
N THR A 393 -9.95 5.73 27.93
CA THR A 393 -8.48 5.73 28.04
C THR A 393 -7.79 5.18 26.80
N ASN A 394 -8.54 4.71 25.80
CA ASN A 394 -8.01 4.23 24.52
C ASN A 394 -7.21 5.34 23.84
N GLN A 395 -6.07 4.95 23.27
CA GLN A 395 -5.15 5.84 22.58
C GLN A 395 -5.53 5.90 21.12
N PHE A 396 -5.62 7.11 20.58
CA PHE A 396 -6.02 7.36 19.20
C PHE A 396 -5.05 8.30 18.50
N VAL A 397 -5.17 8.35 17.18
CA VAL A 397 -4.53 9.29 16.29
C VAL A 397 -5.61 10.06 15.54
N VAL A 398 -5.49 11.38 15.53
CA VAL A 398 -6.23 12.25 14.62
C VAL A 398 -5.35 12.54 13.42
N LYS A 399 -5.84 12.21 12.21
CA LYS A 399 -5.21 12.60 10.95
C LYS A 399 -5.98 13.76 10.32
N SER A 400 -5.25 14.81 9.96
CA SER A 400 -5.78 16.02 9.31
C SER A 400 -5.03 16.27 8.01
N PHE A 401 -5.70 16.80 6.97
CA PHE A 401 -5.04 17.12 5.71
C PHE A 401 -4.11 18.34 5.84
N LYS A 402 -2.94 18.31 5.17
CA LYS A 402 -1.96 19.41 5.14
C LYS A 402 -2.48 20.65 4.40
N ARG A 403 -3.26 20.44 3.34
CA ARG A 403 -3.91 21.48 2.52
C ARG A 403 -5.42 21.22 2.47
N GLY A 404 -6.22 22.29 2.39
CA GLY A 404 -7.67 22.16 2.18
C GLY A 404 -7.97 21.54 0.81
N GLY A 405 -9.05 20.74 0.69
CA GLY A 405 -9.50 20.23 -0.61
C GLY A 405 -10.30 18.93 -0.56
N LYS A 406 -10.03 18.02 0.39
CA LYS A 406 -10.79 16.76 0.50
C LYS A 406 -11.99 16.93 1.45
N ARG A 407 -13.19 16.76 0.89
CA ARG A 407 -14.49 16.77 1.61
C ARG A 407 -14.69 15.49 2.41
N LEU A 408 -15.63 15.49 3.35
CA LEU A 408 -16.00 14.35 4.18
C LEU A 408 -16.27 13.06 3.37
N ALA A 409 -16.84 13.19 2.17
CA ALA A 409 -17.03 12.11 1.20
C ALA A 409 -15.76 11.28 0.90
N HIS A 410 -14.60 11.93 0.75
CA HIS A 410 -13.35 11.23 0.47
C HIS A 410 -12.88 10.39 1.65
N LEU A 411 -13.08 10.90 2.88
CA LEU A 411 -12.76 10.15 4.10
C LEU A 411 -13.75 9.01 4.33
N ALA A 412 -15.02 9.20 4.00
CA ALA A 412 -16.05 8.17 4.11
C ALA A 412 -15.78 7.00 3.17
N GLU A 413 -15.37 7.25 1.93
CA GLU A 413 -14.98 6.17 1.02
C GLU A 413 -13.75 5.41 1.52
N GLY A 414 -12.70 6.10 1.99
CA GLY A 414 -11.53 5.46 2.61
C GLY A 414 -11.88 4.62 3.84
N MET A 415 -12.80 5.11 4.69
CA MET A 415 -13.34 4.36 5.82
C MET A 415 -14.06 3.08 5.36
N ARG A 416 -14.89 3.15 4.30
CA ARG A 416 -15.55 1.96 3.74
C ARG A 416 -14.55 0.96 3.16
N CYS A 417 -13.51 1.41 2.46
CA CYS A 417 -12.42 0.55 1.98
C CYS A 417 -11.82 -0.26 3.12
N GLN A 418 -11.47 0.40 4.22
CA GLN A 418 -10.85 -0.23 5.38
C GLN A 418 -11.81 -1.19 6.10
N ALA A 419 -13.10 -0.85 6.17
CA ALA A 419 -14.13 -1.75 6.69
C ALA A 419 -14.30 -3.02 5.84
N LEU A 420 -14.25 -2.92 4.50
CA LEU A 420 -14.26 -4.09 3.62
C LEU A 420 -12.99 -4.95 3.79
N CYS A 421 -11.81 -4.33 3.93
CA CYS A 421 -10.57 -5.06 4.22
C CYS A 421 -10.69 -5.84 5.54
N LYS A 422 -11.31 -5.23 6.56
CA LYS A 422 -11.56 -5.88 7.85
C LYS A 422 -12.53 -7.05 7.73
N ALA A 423 -13.55 -6.95 6.88
CA ALA A 423 -14.46 -8.05 6.58
C ALA A 423 -13.73 -9.25 5.96
N PHE A 424 -12.81 -9.02 5.01
CA PHE A 424 -11.93 -10.06 4.49
C PHE A 424 -11.04 -10.66 5.59
N ALA A 425 -10.50 -9.82 6.48
CA ALA A 425 -9.62 -10.25 7.55
C ALA A 425 -10.33 -11.19 8.55
N LEU A 426 -11.59 -10.93 8.87
CA LEU A 426 -12.39 -11.81 9.73
C LEU A 426 -12.52 -13.22 9.16
N GLU A 427 -12.89 -13.34 7.87
CA GLU A 427 -12.96 -14.65 7.23
C GLU A 427 -11.56 -15.29 7.11
N PHE A 428 -10.53 -14.54 6.70
CA PHE A 428 -9.17 -15.05 6.60
C PHE A 428 -8.66 -15.63 7.94
N ASN A 429 -8.86 -14.89 9.04
CA ASN A 429 -8.41 -15.27 10.38
C ASN A 429 -9.05 -16.57 10.86
N SER A 430 -10.31 -16.82 10.47
CA SER A 430 -11.00 -18.06 10.80
C SER A 430 -10.34 -19.28 10.15
N LEU A 431 -9.66 -19.10 9.01
CA LEU A 431 -9.02 -20.17 8.24
C LEU A 431 -7.56 -20.40 8.65
N VAL A 432 -6.84 -19.35 9.05
CA VAL A 432 -5.40 -19.45 9.34
C VAL A 432 -5.07 -19.57 10.84
N GLY A 433 -5.98 -19.16 11.72
CA GLY A 433 -5.80 -19.16 13.17
C GLY A 433 -5.10 -17.90 13.70
N GLU A 434 -4.85 -17.87 15.01
CA GLU A 434 -4.47 -16.63 15.72
C GLU A 434 -3.04 -16.16 15.42
N LYS A 435 -2.08 -17.08 15.27
CA LYS A 435 -0.67 -16.73 15.05
C LYS A 435 -0.45 -15.96 13.73
N LEU A 436 -1.28 -16.26 12.73
CA LEU A 436 -1.18 -15.72 11.37
C LEU A 436 -2.31 -14.72 11.07
N SER A 437 -3.06 -14.30 12.10
CA SER A 437 -4.19 -13.41 11.94
C SER A 437 -3.75 -12.04 11.46
N VAL A 438 -4.56 -11.42 10.61
CA VAL A 438 -4.42 -10.03 10.16
C VAL A 438 -5.59 -9.24 10.74
N ASP A 439 -5.36 -8.00 11.17
CA ASP A 439 -6.44 -7.11 11.57
C ASP A 439 -6.23 -5.71 10.98
N PHE A 440 -7.32 -5.04 10.63
CA PHE A 440 -7.32 -3.65 10.19
C PHE A 440 -7.93 -2.79 11.29
N ILE A 441 -7.26 -1.68 11.64
CA ILE A 441 -7.84 -0.74 12.59
C ILE A 441 -9.12 -0.12 12.02
N VAL A 442 -9.99 0.40 12.88
CA VAL A 442 -11.18 1.12 12.41
C VAL A 442 -10.86 2.60 12.24
N THR A 443 -11.28 3.16 11.11
CA THR A 443 -11.19 4.59 10.83
C THR A 443 -12.57 5.21 10.97
N THR A 444 -12.67 6.35 11.64
CA THR A 444 -13.90 7.14 11.78
C THR A 444 -13.70 8.48 11.10
N CYS A 445 -14.57 8.87 10.17
CA CYS A 445 -14.47 10.15 9.46
C CYS A 445 -15.32 11.21 10.15
N LEU A 446 -14.75 12.39 10.37
CA LEU A 446 -15.31 13.42 11.24
C LEU A 446 -15.11 14.79 10.63
N LYS A 447 -15.97 15.73 10.99
CA LYS A 447 -15.82 17.17 10.76
C LYS A 447 -16.09 17.93 12.04
N ARG A 448 -15.46 19.11 12.17
CA ARG A 448 -15.68 19.99 13.32
C ARG A 448 -17.11 20.51 13.33
N LYS A 449 -17.78 20.47 14.49
CA LYS A 449 -19.06 21.15 14.71
C LYS A 449 -18.79 22.66 14.74
N SER A 450 -19.04 23.37 13.64
CA SER A 450 -18.93 24.84 13.59
C SER A 450 -20.31 25.48 13.41
N VAL A 451 -20.53 26.61 14.07
CA VAL A 451 -21.71 27.48 13.88
C VAL A 451 -21.52 28.42 12.69
N ILE A 452 -20.28 28.61 12.23
CA ILE A 452 -19.92 29.51 11.12
C ILE A 452 -19.41 28.67 9.94
N PRO A 453 -19.93 28.85 8.71
CA PRO A 453 -19.49 28.14 7.52
C PRO A 453 -18.14 28.71 7.04
N SER A 454 -17.07 28.36 7.75
CA SER A 454 -15.69 28.66 7.37
C SER A 454 -14.95 27.32 7.32
N GLY A 455 -14.69 26.85 6.10
CA GLY A 455 -13.89 25.66 5.76
C GLY A 455 -14.27 24.36 6.50
N GLU A 456 -14.82 23.36 5.80
CA GLU A 456 -15.03 22.03 6.39
C GLU A 456 -13.68 21.35 6.73
N GLU A 457 -13.16 21.61 7.92
CA GLU A 457 -11.99 20.88 8.45
C GLU A 457 -12.41 19.44 8.77
N CYS A 458 -12.18 18.55 7.82
CA CYS A 458 -12.43 17.12 7.94
C CYS A 458 -11.19 16.42 8.52
N ILE A 459 -11.42 15.51 9.45
CA ILE A 459 -10.39 14.71 10.11
C ILE A 459 -10.79 13.24 10.13
N SER A 460 -9.81 12.35 10.27
CA SER A 460 -10.09 10.95 10.60
C SER A 460 -9.53 10.60 11.98
N LEU A 461 -10.29 9.82 12.74
CA LEU A 461 -9.88 9.25 14.03
C LEU A 461 -9.64 7.76 13.86
N GLU A 462 -8.49 7.27 14.33
CA GLU A 462 -8.09 5.86 14.24
C GLU A 462 -7.34 5.44 15.51
N PRO A 463 -7.37 4.16 15.92
CA PRO A 463 -6.55 3.64 17.01
C PRO A 463 -5.06 3.94 16.83
N PHE A 464 -4.39 4.35 17.91
CA PHE A 464 -2.94 4.46 17.92
C PHE A 464 -2.32 3.05 17.91
N ILE A 465 -1.36 2.82 17.02
CA ILE A 465 -0.61 1.56 16.93
C ILE A 465 0.83 1.83 17.37
N GLU A 466 1.21 1.29 18.52
CA GLU A 466 2.57 1.41 19.05
C GLU A 466 3.51 0.38 18.41
N GLY A 467 4.68 0.84 17.96
CA GLY A 467 5.78 -0.03 17.51
C GLY A 467 6.38 0.39 16.17
N THR A 468 7.18 -0.50 15.60
CA THR A 468 7.88 -0.24 14.34
C THR A 468 6.96 -0.50 13.15
N TYR A 469 6.71 0.56 12.38
CA TYR A 469 5.90 0.50 11.18
C TYR A 469 6.62 -0.28 10.06
N VAL A 470 5.92 -1.21 9.44
CA VAL A 470 6.41 -2.04 8.33
C VAL A 470 5.40 -2.00 7.18
N LYS A 471 5.88 -1.74 5.96
CA LYS A 471 5.12 -1.97 4.72
C LYS A 471 5.49 -3.34 4.19
N TYR A 472 4.52 -4.24 4.09
CA TYR A 472 4.69 -5.65 3.68
C TYR A 472 4.57 -5.82 2.15
N ASN A 473 3.64 -5.10 1.54
CA ASN A 473 3.54 -4.92 0.09
C ASN A 473 2.98 -3.53 -0.22
N ASN A 474 2.95 -3.14 -1.49
CA ASN A 474 2.27 -1.92 -1.93
C ASN A 474 1.20 -2.22 -3.00
N ASN A 475 0.58 -1.18 -3.52
CA ASN A 475 -0.40 -1.25 -4.61
C ASN A 475 0.23 -1.32 -6.03
N CYS A 476 1.56 -1.39 -6.13
CA CYS A 476 2.34 -1.27 -7.37
C CYS A 476 3.42 -2.38 -7.49
N GLY A 477 3.22 -3.52 -6.84
CA GLY A 477 4.05 -4.73 -7.01
C GLY A 477 5.27 -4.85 -6.09
N TYR A 478 5.56 -3.89 -5.23
CA TYR A 478 6.60 -4.05 -4.19
C TYR A 478 6.20 -5.12 -3.17
N VAL A 479 7.16 -5.97 -2.81
CA VAL A 479 7.07 -6.95 -1.74
C VAL A 479 8.26 -6.76 -0.81
N ASN A 480 8.03 -6.75 0.50
CA ASN A 480 9.10 -6.64 1.48
C ASN A 480 9.88 -7.96 1.58
N GLU A 481 11.07 -7.99 0.98
CA GLU A 481 11.91 -9.19 0.96
C GLU A 481 12.74 -9.40 2.25
N ASP A 482 13.08 -8.32 2.95
CA ASP A 482 13.91 -8.35 4.16
C ASP A 482 13.19 -9.06 5.33
N SER A 483 11.89 -9.31 5.18
CA SER A 483 11.03 -10.03 6.11
C SER A 483 10.49 -11.35 5.53
N THR A 484 11.12 -11.95 4.52
CA THR A 484 10.67 -13.22 3.89
C THR A 484 10.61 -14.41 4.87
N HIS A 485 11.46 -14.41 5.90
CA HIS A 485 11.39 -15.39 7.01
C HIS A 485 10.41 -14.99 8.13
N ASN A 486 9.82 -13.80 8.06
CA ASN A 486 8.79 -13.37 8.99
C ASN A 486 7.47 -14.06 8.61
N GLU A 487 6.99 -14.92 9.50
CA GLU A 487 5.72 -15.64 9.35
C GLU A 487 4.53 -14.71 9.08
N PHE A 488 4.54 -13.49 9.64
CA PHE A 488 3.50 -12.51 9.38
C PHE A 488 3.58 -11.94 7.96
N ASN A 489 4.78 -11.70 7.42
CA ASN A 489 4.90 -11.23 6.03
C ASN A 489 4.33 -12.25 5.05
N LYS A 490 4.57 -13.56 5.28
CA LYS A 490 3.92 -14.63 4.52
C LYS A 490 2.40 -14.55 4.63
N ALA A 491 1.87 -14.33 5.82
CA ALA A 491 0.43 -14.18 6.05
C ALA A 491 -0.13 -12.96 5.32
N ALA A 492 0.58 -11.83 5.29
CA ALA A 492 0.20 -10.63 4.54
C ALA A 492 0.12 -10.90 3.02
N GLN A 493 1.13 -11.55 2.42
CA GLN A 493 1.06 -11.89 0.99
C GLN A 493 -0.06 -12.90 0.68
N ALA A 494 -0.26 -13.88 1.57
CA ALA A 494 -1.35 -14.84 1.44
C ALA A 494 -2.73 -14.20 1.63
N PHE A 495 -2.85 -13.17 2.48
CA PHE A 495 -4.08 -12.41 2.67
C PHE A 495 -4.46 -11.65 1.39
N SER A 496 -3.53 -10.92 0.76
CA SER A 496 -3.77 -10.26 -0.54
C SER A 496 -4.24 -11.27 -1.60
N HIS A 497 -3.57 -12.42 -1.72
CA HIS A 497 -3.98 -13.49 -2.64
C HIS A 497 -5.36 -14.07 -2.30
N PHE A 498 -5.63 -14.29 -1.00
CA PHE A 498 -6.92 -14.78 -0.51
C PHE A 498 -8.04 -13.83 -0.90
N THR A 499 -7.89 -12.51 -0.78
CA THR A 499 -8.94 -11.56 -1.13
C THR A 499 -9.37 -11.66 -2.60
N PHE A 500 -8.41 -11.89 -3.50
CA PHE A 500 -8.66 -12.11 -4.92
C PHE A 500 -9.33 -13.45 -5.21
N GLU A 501 -8.88 -14.52 -4.55
CA GLU A 501 -9.51 -15.84 -4.69
C GLU A 501 -10.95 -15.84 -4.13
N ARG A 502 -11.15 -15.25 -2.95
CA ARG A 502 -12.42 -15.22 -2.20
C ARG A 502 -13.48 -14.36 -2.88
N SER A 503 -13.06 -13.33 -3.60
CA SER A 503 -13.92 -12.44 -4.39
C SER A 503 -14.11 -12.90 -5.84
N GLN A 504 -13.57 -14.07 -6.21
CA GLN A 504 -13.60 -14.59 -7.58
C GLN A 504 -13.03 -13.60 -8.61
N GLY A 505 -11.94 -12.92 -8.24
CA GLY A 505 -11.23 -11.97 -9.10
C GLY A 505 -11.85 -10.58 -9.18
N SER A 506 -12.83 -10.27 -8.32
CA SER A 506 -13.49 -8.96 -8.30
C SER A 506 -12.72 -7.92 -7.47
N PHE A 507 -12.04 -8.35 -6.41
CA PHE A 507 -11.31 -7.48 -5.47
C PHE A 507 -9.89 -8.00 -5.20
N LEU A 508 -8.92 -7.11 -5.03
CA LEU A 508 -7.62 -7.43 -4.45
C LEU A 508 -7.24 -6.37 -3.44
N VAL A 509 -6.96 -6.79 -2.20
CA VAL A 509 -6.44 -5.92 -1.14
C VAL A 509 -4.92 -5.92 -1.19
N SER A 510 -4.32 -4.74 -1.24
CA SER A 510 -2.86 -4.51 -1.27
C SER A 510 -2.49 -3.31 -0.39
N ASP A 511 -1.24 -2.86 -0.48
CA ASP A 511 -0.68 -1.81 0.38
C ASP A 511 -0.82 -2.16 1.87
N LEU A 512 -0.47 -3.40 2.20
CA LEU A 512 -0.52 -3.93 3.55
C LEU A 512 0.63 -3.34 4.38
N GLN A 513 0.28 -2.52 5.37
CA GLN A 513 1.25 -1.78 6.18
C GLN A 513 0.70 -1.53 7.59
N GLY A 514 1.59 -1.49 8.58
CA GLY A 514 1.23 -1.31 9.99
C GLY A 514 2.27 -1.86 10.95
N VAL A 515 1.86 -2.31 12.12
CA VAL A 515 2.75 -2.89 13.15
C VAL A 515 2.30 -4.31 13.47
N GLY A 516 3.12 -5.29 13.08
CA GLY A 516 2.80 -6.71 13.24
C GLY A 516 1.45 -7.02 12.59
N ARG A 517 0.52 -7.59 13.37
CA ARG A 517 -0.81 -7.97 12.86
C ARG A 517 -1.79 -6.82 12.64
N LEU A 518 -1.52 -5.64 13.20
CA LEU A 518 -2.41 -4.49 13.12
C LEU A 518 -2.02 -3.61 11.93
N LEU A 519 -2.89 -3.57 10.93
CA LEU A 519 -2.68 -2.86 9.66
C LEU A 519 -3.60 -1.63 9.54
N THR A 520 -3.18 -0.66 8.72
CA THR A 520 -3.93 0.56 8.42
C THR A 520 -3.69 1.04 6.99
N ASP A 521 -4.55 1.94 6.52
CA ASP A 521 -4.49 2.57 5.19
C ASP A 521 -4.26 1.57 4.02
N PRO A 522 -5.06 0.47 3.90
CA PRO A 522 -4.94 -0.46 2.77
C PRO A 522 -5.46 0.12 1.46
N ALA A 523 -5.04 -0.46 0.34
CA ALA A 523 -5.58 -0.20 -0.99
C ALA A 523 -6.47 -1.36 -1.47
N ILE A 524 -7.55 -1.04 -2.18
CA ILE A 524 -8.39 -2.02 -2.87
C ILE A 524 -8.32 -1.78 -4.37
N HIS A 525 -8.10 -2.84 -5.13
CA HIS A 525 -8.25 -2.89 -6.58
C HIS A 525 -9.54 -3.63 -6.94
N THR A 526 -10.31 -3.09 -7.87
CA THR A 526 -11.59 -3.68 -8.32
C THR A 526 -11.78 -3.55 -9.82
N LEU A 527 -12.47 -4.51 -10.43
CA LEU A 527 -12.85 -4.44 -11.85
C LEU A 527 -14.03 -3.49 -12.10
N ASP A 528 -14.82 -3.23 -11.08
CA ASP A 528 -15.97 -2.33 -11.16
C ASP A 528 -15.50 -0.88 -11.05
N PRO A 529 -15.62 -0.07 -12.11
CA PRO A 529 -15.13 1.31 -12.13
C PRO A 529 -15.95 2.26 -11.24
N GLU A 530 -17.14 1.86 -10.80
CA GLU A 530 -17.98 2.67 -9.91
C GLU A 530 -17.73 2.39 -8.43
N ARG A 531 -16.95 1.34 -8.12
CA ARG A 531 -16.57 0.97 -6.74
C ARG A 531 -15.29 1.68 -6.34
N PHE A 532 -15.32 2.36 -5.19
CA PHE A 532 -14.18 3.08 -4.62
C PHE A 532 -13.50 4.04 -5.61
N LYS A 533 -14.30 4.90 -6.24
CA LYS A 533 -13.87 5.78 -7.35
C LYS A 533 -13.06 6.98 -6.86
N LEU A 534 -13.32 7.46 -5.64
CA LEU A 534 -12.55 8.53 -5.02
C LEU A 534 -11.15 8.05 -4.58
N ALA A 535 -10.97 6.75 -4.33
CA ALA A 535 -9.73 6.13 -3.90
C ALA A 535 -8.67 6.17 -5.03
N GLU A 536 -7.69 7.06 -4.90
CA GLU A 536 -6.57 7.20 -5.84
C GLU A 536 -5.67 5.95 -5.89
N THR A 537 -5.67 5.15 -4.84
CA THR A 537 -4.91 3.90 -4.76
C THR A 537 -5.52 2.75 -5.56
N ASN A 538 -6.77 2.90 -6.05
CA ASN A 538 -7.44 1.89 -6.86
C ASN A 538 -6.92 1.92 -8.31
N LEU A 539 -6.05 0.96 -8.65
CA LEU A 539 -5.48 0.79 -10.00
C LEU A 539 -6.28 -0.19 -10.88
N GLY A 540 -7.48 -0.58 -10.44
CA GLY A 540 -8.33 -1.57 -11.09
C GLY A 540 -7.59 -2.82 -11.56
N LYS A 541 -7.82 -3.23 -12.82
CA LYS A 541 -7.19 -4.42 -13.40
C LYS A 541 -5.66 -4.37 -13.45
N GLU A 542 -5.05 -3.17 -13.50
CA GLU A 542 -3.58 -3.06 -13.54
C GLU A 542 -2.98 -3.35 -12.16
N GLY A 543 -3.68 -3.01 -11.08
CA GLY A 543 -3.30 -3.40 -9.71
C GLY A 543 -3.23 -4.91 -9.51
N PHE A 544 -4.14 -5.67 -10.14
CA PHE A 544 -4.06 -7.14 -10.15
C PHE A 544 -2.79 -7.65 -10.83
N LYS A 545 -2.42 -7.03 -11.97
CA LYS A 545 -1.19 -7.40 -12.69
C LYS A 545 0.04 -7.11 -11.84
N PHE A 546 0.10 -5.95 -11.19
CA PHE A 546 1.20 -5.59 -10.29
C PHE A 546 1.38 -6.63 -9.19
N PHE A 547 0.29 -7.02 -8.52
CA PHE A 547 0.35 -8.06 -7.49
C PHE A 547 0.83 -9.41 -8.05
N PHE A 548 0.20 -9.93 -9.11
CA PHE A 548 0.53 -11.26 -9.63
C PHE A 548 1.87 -11.34 -10.37
N ALA A 549 2.44 -10.21 -10.78
CA ALA A 549 3.79 -10.17 -11.36
C ALA A 549 4.88 -10.46 -10.31
N THR A 550 4.65 -10.11 -9.04
CA THR A 550 5.64 -10.28 -7.97
C THR A 550 5.23 -11.27 -6.89
N HIS A 551 3.97 -11.66 -6.84
CA HIS A 551 3.47 -12.65 -5.88
C HIS A 551 3.99 -14.06 -6.17
N VAL A 552 4.61 -14.65 -5.15
CA VAL A 552 4.98 -16.07 -5.11
C VAL A 552 4.15 -16.74 -4.03
N CYS A 553 3.35 -17.73 -4.42
CA CYS A 553 2.54 -18.50 -3.46
C CYS A 553 3.44 -19.14 -2.40
N ASN A 554 3.05 -18.98 -1.13
CA ASN A 554 3.73 -19.58 0.01
C ASN A 554 2.93 -20.77 0.59
N ASP A 555 3.39 -21.30 1.71
CA ASP A 555 2.77 -22.40 2.45
C ASP A 555 1.35 -22.07 2.94
N ILE A 556 1.08 -20.82 3.30
CA ILE A 556 -0.27 -20.36 3.70
C ILE A 556 -1.20 -20.33 2.48
N CYS A 557 -0.75 -19.81 1.33
CA CYS A 557 -1.51 -19.88 0.07
C CYS A 557 -1.89 -21.33 -0.27
N SER A 558 -0.93 -22.25 -0.10
CA SER A 558 -1.10 -23.69 -0.36
C SER A 558 -2.10 -24.31 0.62
N LYS A 559 -1.98 -24.02 1.92
CA LYS A 559 -2.90 -24.47 2.97
C LYS A 559 -4.33 -23.97 2.74
N LEU A 560 -4.49 -22.74 2.24
CA LEU A 560 -5.77 -22.15 1.88
C LEU A 560 -6.29 -22.65 0.52
N GLY A 561 -5.53 -23.46 -0.22
CA GLY A 561 -5.94 -24.01 -1.51
C GLY A 561 -6.23 -22.94 -2.57
N LEU A 562 -5.51 -21.82 -2.53
CA LEU A 562 -5.67 -20.72 -3.49
C LEU A 562 -5.17 -21.17 -4.87
N LYS A 563 -5.98 -20.95 -5.93
CA LYS A 563 -5.73 -21.50 -7.26
C LYS A 563 -5.26 -20.46 -8.28
N SER A 564 -5.65 -19.20 -8.09
CA SER A 564 -5.30 -18.11 -8.99
C SER A 564 -3.78 -17.92 -9.10
N LYS A 565 -3.31 -17.69 -10.34
CA LYS A 565 -1.89 -17.57 -10.69
C LYS A 565 -1.69 -16.48 -11.75
N ALA A 566 -0.47 -15.97 -11.86
CA ALA A 566 -0.07 -15.01 -12.89
C ALA A 566 -0.48 -15.41 -14.31
N SER A 567 -0.35 -16.69 -14.68
CA SER A 567 -0.75 -17.21 -16.00
C SER A 567 -2.27 -17.07 -16.27
N MET A 568 -3.10 -17.14 -15.23
CA MET A 568 -4.55 -16.94 -15.36
C MET A 568 -4.88 -15.46 -15.62
N VAL A 569 -4.16 -14.54 -14.96
CA VAL A 569 -4.27 -13.09 -15.22
C VAL A 569 -3.93 -12.75 -16.66
N VAL A 570 -2.86 -13.35 -17.20
CA VAL A 570 -2.46 -13.16 -18.61
C VAL A 570 -3.53 -13.68 -19.57
N SER A 571 -4.06 -14.87 -19.30
CA SER A 571 -5.04 -15.51 -20.19
C SER A 571 -6.47 -14.98 -20.04
N GLY A 572 -6.76 -14.22 -18.98
CA GLY A 572 -8.12 -13.82 -18.59
C GLY A 572 -9.03 -14.97 -18.14
N ARG A 573 -8.49 -16.19 -18.00
CA ARG A 573 -9.25 -17.39 -17.65
C ARG A 573 -8.87 -17.86 -16.26
N PHE A 574 -9.75 -17.57 -15.30
CA PHE A 574 -9.55 -17.95 -13.90
C PHE A 574 -10.31 -19.22 -13.54
N LYS A 575 -9.70 -20.01 -12.65
CA LYS A 575 -10.36 -21.11 -11.95
C LYS A 575 -10.22 -20.86 -10.46
N PHE A 576 -11.30 -20.45 -9.81
CA PHE A 576 -11.30 -20.13 -8.40
C PHE A 576 -11.66 -21.34 -7.51
N ARG A 577 -11.43 -21.17 -6.22
CA ARG A 577 -12.00 -22.00 -5.16
C ARG A 577 -13.48 -21.63 -4.98
N GLU A 578 -14.35 -22.63 -5.08
CA GLU A 578 -15.80 -22.43 -5.03
C GLU A 578 -16.39 -22.51 -3.61
N ARG A 579 -15.77 -23.30 -2.72
CA ARG A 579 -16.32 -23.57 -1.37
C ARG A 579 -15.39 -23.07 -0.27
N TRP A 580 -15.93 -22.26 0.63
CA TRP A 580 -15.27 -21.77 1.83
C TRP A 580 -15.99 -22.33 3.08
N PRO A 581 -15.27 -22.72 4.14
CA PRO A 581 -15.88 -23.15 5.40
C PRO A 581 -16.76 -22.06 6.03
N SER A 582 -17.77 -22.45 6.81
CA SER A 582 -18.56 -21.51 7.64
C SER A 582 -17.67 -20.84 8.68
N VAL A 583 -17.99 -19.60 9.02
CA VAL A 583 -17.21 -18.74 9.91
C VAL A 583 -18.11 -18.24 11.03
N ASP A 584 -18.01 -18.86 12.22
CA ASP A 584 -18.89 -18.52 13.36
C ASP A 584 -18.12 -18.14 14.65
N ASP A 585 -16.78 -18.20 14.64
CA ASP A 585 -15.97 -18.14 15.88
C ASP A 585 -15.27 -16.79 16.14
N ILE A 586 -15.41 -15.80 15.27
CA ILE A 586 -14.67 -14.53 15.33
C ILE A 586 -15.62 -13.34 15.18
N VAL A 587 -15.46 -12.33 16.03
CA VAL A 587 -16.25 -11.10 16.06
C VAL A 587 -15.35 -9.87 16.25
N CYS A 588 -15.87 -8.67 16.03
CA CYS A 588 -15.19 -7.44 16.39
C CYS A 588 -15.60 -6.97 17.79
N CYS A 589 -14.68 -6.30 18.48
CA CYS A 589 -15.02 -5.53 19.68
C CYS A 589 -16.14 -4.53 19.35
N SER A 590 -17.18 -4.48 20.17
CA SER A 590 -18.35 -3.63 19.95
C SER A 590 -18.11 -2.16 20.23
N ASN A 591 -16.95 -1.79 20.77
CA ASN A 591 -16.51 -0.40 20.66
C ASN A 591 -16.18 -0.10 19.20
N LYS A 592 -17.02 0.69 18.52
CA LYS A 592 -16.88 1.03 17.10
C LYS A 592 -15.58 1.76 16.78
N LEU A 593 -15.00 2.46 17.76
CA LEU A 593 -13.71 3.13 17.61
C LEU A 593 -12.52 2.17 17.80
N CYS A 594 -12.73 1.02 18.44
CA CYS A 594 -11.72 -0.02 18.61
C CYS A 594 -11.77 -1.04 17.48
N GLY A 595 -12.92 -1.71 17.33
CA GLY A 595 -13.17 -2.77 16.34
C GLY A 595 -12.20 -3.94 16.39
N MET A 596 -11.36 -4.10 17.41
CA MET A 596 -10.37 -5.18 17.49
C MET A 596 -11.02 -6.54 17.22
N ILE A 597 -10.44 -7.34 16.33
CA ILE A 597 -10.92 -8.70 16.05
C ILE A 597 -10.62 -9.59 17.26
N VAL A 598 -11.63 -10.26 17.79
CA VAL A 598 -11.55 -11.17 18.94
C VAL A 598 -12.28 -12.47 18.64
N ARG A 599 -11.84 -13.56 19.27
CA ARG A 599 -12.59 -14.83 19.23
C ARG A 599 -13.85 -14.70 20.06
N LEU A 600 -14.97 -15.23 19.57
CA LEU A 600 -16.25 -15.21 20.25
C LEU A 600 -16.19 -15.88 21.63
N ALA A 601 -15.40 -16.95 21.76
CA ALA A 601 -15.17 -17.67 23.01
C ALA A 601 -14.39 -16.86 24.05
N SER A 602 -13.56 -15.91 23.62
CA SER A 602 -12.72 -15.08 24.49
C SER A 602 -13.27 -13.67 24.70
N ALA A 603 -14.33 -13.30 23.98
CA ALA A 603 -14.96 -11.99 24.09
C ALA A 603 -15.79 -11.87 25.38
N HIS A 604 -15.67 -10.74 26.08
CA HIS A 604 -16.49 -10.46 27.25
C HIS A 604 -17.91 -10.07 26.82
N LYS A 605 -18.90 -10.51 27.61
CA LYS A 605 -20.35 -10.29 27.39
C LYS A 605 -21.00 -9.83 28.70
N SER A 606 -22.11 -9.12 28.61
CA SER A 606 -22.86 -8.63 29.78
C SER A 606 -24.37 -8.76 29.55
N ASP A 607 -25.11 -9.11 30.60
CA ASP A 607 -26.57 -9.09 30.57
C ASP A 607 -27.14 -7.66 30.46
N ASN A 608 -26.38 -6.65 30.90
CA ASN A 608 -26.77 -5.24 30.78
C ASN A 608 -26.68 -4.72 29.34
N TRP A 609 -25.89 -5.38 28.49
CA TRP A 609 -25.67 -5.03 27.09
C TRP A 609 -25.69 -6.31 26.22
N PRO A 610 -26.86 -6.95 26.06
CA PRO A 610 -26.97 -8.18 25.29
C PRO A 610 -26.61 -7.94 23.82
N GLY A 611 -25.90 -8.90 23.22
CA GLY A 611 -25.43 -8.82 21.83
C GLY A 611 -24.13 -8.03 21.62
N TYR A 612 -23.57 -7.44 22.67
CA TYR A 612 -22.26 -6.76 22.60
C TYR A 612 -21.12 -7.69 23.03
N HIS A 613 -19.99 -7.59 22.33
CA HIS A 613 -18.78 -8.37 22.51
C HIS A 613 -17.58 -7.45 22.74
N TRP A 614 -16.89 -7.58 23.85
CA TRP A 614 -15.84 -6.63 24.23
C TRP A 614 -14.47 -7.29 24.30
N CYS A 615 -13.45 -6.60 23.78
CA CYS A 615 -12.06 -7.00 23.96
C CYS A 615 -11.59 -6.71 25.40
N TYR A 616 -10.48 -7.32 25.80
CA TYR A 616 -9.91 -7.19 27.14
C TYR A 616 -9.58 -5.73 27.54
N THR A 617 -9.28 -4.85 26.57
CA THR A 617 -8.97 -3.44 26.83
C THR A 617 -10.24 -2.59 27.04
N CYS A 618 -11.30 -2.86 26.27
CA CYS A 618 -12.53 -2.06 26.33
C CYS A 618 -13.47 -2.52 27.45
N TRP A 619 -13.42 -3.79 27.83
CA TRP A 619 -14.33 -4.37 28.83
C TRP A 619 -14.28 -3.66 30.20
N PRO A 620 -13.12 -3.44 30.84
CA PRO A 620 -13.06 -2.74 32.13
C PRO A 620 -13.60 -1.31 32.08
N GLN A 621 -13.44 -0.62 30.94
CA GLN A 621 -13.83 0.78 30.78
C GLN A 621 -15.35 0.98 30.84
N LEU A 622 -16.16 -0.04 30.52
CA LEU A 622 -17.61 0.01 30.70
C LEU A 622 -17.99 0.39 32.13
N PHE A 623 -17.24 -0.14 33.10
CA PHE A 623 -17.47 0.06 34.52
C PHE A 623 -16.72 1.28 35.06
N SER A 624 -15.49 1.54 34.60
CA SER A 624 -14.69 2.69 35.04
C SER A 624 -15.31 4.05 34.71
N PHE A 625 -16.15 4.10 33.68
CA PHE A 625 -16.85 5.33 33.25
C PHE A 625 -18.35 5.31 33.57
N MET A 626 -18.75 4.57 34.62
CA MET A 626 -20.13 4.62 35.13
C MET A 626 -20.36 5.87 35.97
N SER A 627 -21.33 6.71 35.59
CA SER A 627 -21.71 7.90 36.35
C SER A 627 -23.19 7.90 36.71
N LYS A 628 -23.49 8.32 37.96
CA LYS A 628 -24.86 8.63 38.40
C LYS A 628 -25.27 9.95 37.76
N ARG A 629 -26.47 9.99 37.17
CA ARG A 629 -27.01 11.14 36.44
C ARG A 629 -28.45 11.42 36.84
N ILE A 630 -28.81 12.69 36.79
CA ILE A 630 -30.17 13.17 37.04
C ILE A 630 -30.89 13.34 35.69
N CYS A 631 -32.07 12.76 35.57
CA CYS A 631 -32.91 12.86 34.39
C CYS A 631 -33.39 14.31 34.17
N VAL A 632 -33.16 14.85 32.97
CA VAL A 632 -33.58 16.22 32.58
C VAL A 632 -35.02 16.33 32.08
N ALA A 633 -35.80 15.24 32.11
CA ALA A 633 -37.19 15.26 31.68
C ALA A 633 -38.08 16.04 32.68
N PRO A 634 -39.16 16.70 32.22
CA PRO A 634 -40.12 17.34 33.12
C PRO A 634 -40.75 16.32 34.06
N GLY A 635 -40.88 16.66 35.35
CA GLY A 635 -41.50 15.79 36.36
C GLY A 635 -40.56 15.42 37.52
N PRO A 636 -40.86 14.36 38.29
CA PRO A 636 -40.09 13.98 39.47
C PRO A 636 -38.63 13.62 39.12
N HIS A 637 -37.71 13.97 40.02
CA HIS A 637 -36.29 13.69 39.85
C HIS A 637 -36.05 12.18 39.84
N HIS A 638 -35.54 11.68 38.71
CA HIS A 638 -35.10 10.30 38.58
C HIS A 638 -33.59 10.27 38.42
N GLU A 639 -32.93 9.55 39.34
CA GLU A 639 -31.52 9.18 39.18
C GLU A 639 -31.42 7.91 38.34
N PHE A 640 -30.42 7.86 37.47
CA PHE A 640 -30.06 6.66 36.72
C PHE A 640 -28.55 6.61 36.54
N VAL A 641 -28.03 5.40 36.30
CA VAL A 641 -26.61 5.20 36.01
C VAL A 641 -26.45 4.94 34.52
N ALA A 642 -25.43 5.53 33.92
CA ALA A 642 -25.06 5.26 32.54
C ALA A 642 -23.53 5.19 32.41
N SER A 643 -23.06 4.28 31.55
CA SER A 643 -21.66 4.21 31.17
C SER A 643 -21.40 5.23 30.07
N GLU A 644 -20.58 6.23 30.35
CA GLU A 644 -20.20 7.24 29.36
C GLU A 644 -19.39 6.60 28.22
N PHE A 645 -18.50 5.67 28.58
CA PHE A 645 -17.74 4.87 27.63
C PHE A 645 -18.64 4.05 26.71
N PHE A 646 -19.69 3.39 27.23
CA PHE A 646 -20.61 2.63 26.38
C PHE A 646 -21.21 3.52 25.28
N HIS A 647 -21.80 4.66 25.65
CA HIS A 647 -22.43 5.54 24.67
C HIS A 647 -21.42 6.12 23.67
N GLU A 648 -20.26 6.58 24.15
CA GLU A 648 -19.19 7.09 23.29
C GLU A 648 -18.67 6.03 22.32
N SER A 649 -18.54 4.78 22.78
CA SER A 649 -18.13 3.64 21.95
C SER A 649 -19.11 3.31 20.83
N GLN A 650 -20.37 3.73 20.95
CA GLN A 650 -21.40 3.63 19.92
C GLN A 650 -21.52 4.91 19.07
N GLY A 651 -20.65 5.89 19.29
CA GLY A 651 -20.68 7.20 18.63
C GLY A 651 -21.80 8.12 19.12
N GLN A 652 -22.34 7.88 20.32
CA GLN A 652 -23.46 8.62 20.88
C GLN A 652 -23.03 9.47 22.08
N LEU A 653 -23.68 10.62 22.24
CA LEU A 653 -23.54 11.39 23.47
C LEU A 653 -24.14 10.63 24.64
N THR A 654 -23.52 10.77 25.82
CA THR A 654 -24.11 10.19 27.02
C THR A 654 -25.48 10.82 27.27
N PRO A 655 -26.51 10.00 27.41
CA PRO A 655 -27.87 10.49 27.40
C PRO A 655 -28.23 11.24 28.68
N ARG A 656 -29.20 12.14 28.55
CA ARG A 656 -29.62 13.06 29.62
C ARG A 656 -30.96 12.70 30.27
N LYS A 657 -31.75 11.83 29.63
CA LYS A 657 -33.04 11.34 30.16
C LYS A 657 -32.87 9.90 30.68
N CYS A 658 -33.59 9.51 31.72
CA CYS A 658 -33.59 8.11 32.18
C CYS A 658 -34.34 7.19 31.19
N PRO A 659 -34.14 5.85 31.24
CA PRO A 659 -34.77 4.91 30.30
C PRO A 659 -36.29 5.07 30.17
N LYS A 660 -37.00 5.22 31.29
CA LYS A 660 -38.47 5.45 31.33
C LYS A 660 -38.93 6.65 30.49
N HIS A 661 -38.13 7.71 30.48
CA HIS A 661 -38.42 8.95 29.74
C HIS A 661 -37.88 8.97 28.30
N ARG A 662 -37.14 7.94 27.90
CA ARG A 662 -36.76 7.72 26.49
C ARG A 662 -37.80 6.86 25.77
N GLU A 663 -38.30 5.82 26.43
CA GLU A 663 -39.31 4.91 25.86
C GLU A 663 -40.64 5.62 25.57
N THR A 664 -41.06 6.55 26.45
CA THR A 664 -42.28 7.36 26.27
C THR A 664 -42.24 8.27 25.05
N VAL A 665 -41.07 8.72 24.62
CA VAL A 665 -40.92 9.49 23.37
C VAL A 665 -41.05 8.59 22.15
N SER A 666 -40.58 7.33 22.22
CA SER A 666 -40.74 6.37 21.12
C SER A 666 -42.20 5.99 20.87
N MET A 667 -42.99 5.79 21.94
CA MET A 667 -44.42 5.52 21.83
C MET A 667 -45.23 6.74 21.36
N ALA A 668 -44.83 7.95 21.74
CA ALA A 668 -45.47 9.18 21.26
C ALA A 668 -45.22 9.43 19.75
N VAL A 669 -44.08 8.98 19.21
CA VAL A 669 -43.78 9.04 17.77
C VAL A 669 -44.61 8.03 16.96
N GLU A 670 -44.92 6.86 17.51
CA GLU A 670 -45.85 5.91 16.86
C GLU A 670 -47.29 6.42 16.85
N ILE A 671 -47.72 7.18 17.88
CA ILE A 671 -49.07 7.76 17.93
C ILE A 671 -49.19 9.02 17.05
N GLY A 672 -48.11 9.77 16.85
CA GLY A 672 -48.06 10.96 15.99
C GLY A 672 -47.85 10.70 14.48
N GLY A 673 -47.62 9.45 14.08
CA GLY A 673 -47.40 9.03 12.69
C GLY A 673 -48.65 8.56 11.95
N SER A 674 -49.84 8.96 12.38
CA SER A 674 -51.11 8.50 11.80
C SER A 674 -51.97 9.66 11.29
N ASN A 675 -51.48 10.46 10.34
CA ASN A 675 -52.37 11.32 9.54
C ASN A 675 -51.75 11.88 8.25
N TRP A 676 -51.20 11.06 7.33
CA TRP A 676 -50.95 11.46 5.93
C TRP A 676 -50.81 10.26 4.96
N ASP A 677 -51.56 9.18 5.17
CA ASP A 677 -51.74 8.13 4.15
C ASP A 677 -53.19 7.65 4.19
N GLY A 678 -54.07 8.50 3.66
CA GLY A 678 -55.51 8.28 3.67
C GLY A 678 -56.18 8.95 2.48
N LEU A 679 -55.66 8.77 1.27
CA LEU A 679 -56.41 8.97 0.02
C LEU A 679 -55.61 8.45 -1.19
N LYS A 680 -56.03 7.26 -1.65
CA LYS A 680 -55.78 6.58 -2.94
C LYS A 680 -55.10 5.21 -2.77
N PHE A 681 -55.86 4.19 -2.38
CA PHE A 681 -55.75 2.85 -2.97
C PHE A 681 -56.96 1.98 -2.56
N GLU A 682 -58.17 2.39 -2.94
CA GLU A 682 -59.33 1.50 -3.00
C GLU A 682 -59.99 1.61 -4.36
N LYS A 683 -59.57 0.73 -5.29
CA LYS A 683 -60.40 0.10 -6.33
C LYS A 683 -59.54 -0.81 -7.18
N LYS A 684 -59.52 -2.11 -6.80
CA LYS A 684 -59.48 -3.32 -7.64
C LYS A 684 -58.73 -4.43 -6.92
N LYS A 685 -59.48 -5.24 -6.16
CA LYS A 685 -59.27 -6.69 -6.00
C LYS A 685 -60.47 -7.28 -5.23
N LYS A 686 -61.58 -7.42 -5.94
CA LYS A 686 -62.64 -8.38 -5.64
C LYS A 686 -62.87 -9.19 -6.92
N SER A 687 -62.19 -10.33 -7.02
CA SER A 687 -62.69 -11.56 -7.64
C SER A 687 -61.60 -12.63 -7.53
N PHE A 688 -62.01 -13.88 -7.38
CA PHE A 688 -61.21 -15.11 -7.37
C PHE A 688 -60.64 -15.56 -6.02
N PHE A 689 -61.54 -16.02 -5.15
CA PHE A 689 -61.35 -17.31 -4.46
C PHE A 689 -62.73 -17.94 -4.22
N GLU A 690 -63.19 -18.74 -5.18
CA GLU A 690 -64.23 -19.75 -4.96
C GLU A 690 -64.08 -20.85 -6.03
N LEU A 691 -64.36 -22.08 -5.62
CA LEU A 691 -64.31 -23.35 -6.37
C LEU A 691 -62.96 -24.09 -6.42
N ARG A 692 -62.67 -24.79 -5.32
CA ARG A 692 -62.00 -26.10 -5.34
C ARG A 692 -62.99 -27.13 -4.80
N GLN A 693 -63.65 -27.91 -5.66
CA GLN A 693 -64.03 -29.31 -5.43
C GLN A 693 -64.74 -29.92 -6.65
N ARG A 694 -64.47 -31.21 -6.88
CA ARG A 694 -65.01 -32.16 -7.90
C ARG A 694 -64.40 -31.98 -9.29
N GLY A 695 -63.46 -32.84 -9.71
CA GLY A 695 -63.65 -34.24 -10.13
C GLY A 695 -63.86 -34.24 -11.66
N GLY A 696 -63.26 -35.04 -12.52
CA GLY A 696 -62.25 -36.10 -12.52
C GLY A 696 -62.06 -36.51 -14.00
N LYS A 697 -61.08 -37.39 -14.29
CA LYS A 697 -60.85 -38.07 -15.60
C LYS A 697 -60.45 -37.12 -16.75
N GLU A 698 -59.61 -37.45 -17.73
CA GLU A 698 -59.00 -38.67 -18.24
C GLU A 698 -57.96 -38.24 -19.31
N ARG A 699 -56.93 -39.07 -19.55
CA ARG A 699 -56.22 -39.29 -20.85
C ARG A 699 -55.47 -38.09 -21.48
N CYS A 700 -54.41 -38.22 -22.28
CA CYS A 700 -53.39 -39.20 -22.65
C CYS A 700 -52.49 -38.45 -23.65
N CYS A 701 -51.18 -38.76 -23.67
CA CYS A 701 -50.24 -38.57 -24.79
C CYS A 701 -49.89 -37.12 -25.22
N GLY A 702 -48.66 -36.77 -25.56
CA GLY A 702 -47.44 -37.56 -25.70
C GLY A 702 -46.29 -36.67 -26.19
N LEU A 703 -45.09 -37.20 -25.97
CA LEU A 703 -43.75 -36.81 -26.45
C LEU A 703 -43.14 -35.53 -25.88
#